data_AF-A0A939KVM4-F1
#
_entry.id   AF-A0A939KVM4-F1
#
_cell.length_a   1.000
_cell.length_b   1.000
_cell.length_c   1.000
_cell.angle_alpha   90.00
_cell.angle_beta   90.00
_cell.angle_gamma   90.00
#
_symmetry.space_group_name_H-M   'P 1'
#
loop_
_entity.id
_entity.type
_entity.pdbx_description
1 polymer ?
#
loop_
_entity_poly.entity_id
_entity_poly.type
_entity_poly.pdbx_seq_one_letter_code
_entity_poly.pdbx_strand_id
1 'polypeptide(L)'
;MAIELKFENGTGQVVQEQAIGTNEVLARALFYDDRGNPDVQSLFAGAEGLPDGLTIDSNSGAIGGTPTTEGTFPVTVTASDSAGGEVEDEFNIVVSSLDSSIVGKGFPLKRGSTKLYAGDFNNDGRSDILRQERGRWDNDSSLTAQVVLSEGGGNFNPIRLPERFALKGDYTNLYVSDFNGDGRSDILRQEKGGWDNDDSLTAQVLLSELSEDNDSFNRIFLPESLAVKGDLTNLYIGDFDGDGQSDVLRQEKGIWDDDDRTTAQILLSQGDGNFNPITLPEDFALKGDFTKLYVGDFNRDGRSDILRQEKGSWDDDDQMTAHVLLSQGDGNFTRIPLPESFELKGDFTNLYIGDFNGDDRDDVLRQEKGSWDDDDMGTAHVLLSQGDGNFTRIPLPESFELKGDLTNLYVEDLNGDGQDEILVQKKHPRGERSRTLRILRSDDGENFTEYLLPSALQFNGDGRKLYIADYDGNGFNNDLLVQSFANEARLYSIDFQSILDASVDQSILNAGDYAALSALHTSTNGKHWKNKTGWDFDSETPPSVDAVNDWFGVTVVGNRVTAIDLPSNSLSGTLPSELGSLGNLHALDLSENDLTGAIPDSLGELGNLQDLDLSENSLSNAIPDSLGDLGNLQDLDLSENDLNNAIPSELGDLGNLLSLDLSENSLNNAIPSELGDLGNLLSLDLSENDLNGTLPPELSSLGNLQELHLDNNHMTGTLPSEYGSLNNLLELYLNGNSLTGTIPLKYFSFRNLRNVQTLDLSNNSLTGTIP
;
A
#
# COMPACT_ATOMS: atom_id res chain seq x y z
N MET A 1 -0.02 -28.27 4.76
CA MET A 1 0.47 -27.72 6.04
C MET A 1 1.89 -27.29 5.76
N ALA A 2 2.14 -25.98 5.72
CA ALA A 2 3.50 -25.45 5.64
C ALA A 2 4.08 -25.60 7.07
N ILE A 3 5.24 -26.22 7.18
CA ILE A 3 5.81 -26.64 8.46
C ILE A 3 7.26 -26.14 8.52
N GLU A 4 7.63 -25.58 9.66
CA GLU A 4 9.00 -25.15 9.98
C GLU A 4 9.71 -26.30 10.72
N LEU A 5 10.94 -26.61 10.30
CA LEU A 5 11.82 -27.54 11.01
C LEU A 5 13.04 -26.83 11.56
N LYS A 6 13.27 -26.96 12.87
CA LYS A 6 14.50 -26.53 13.54
C LYS A 6 15.25 -27.75 14.05
N PHE A 7 16.55 -27.81 13.76
CA PHE A 7 17.48 -28.80 14.30
C PHE A 7 18.30 -28.14 15.40
N GLU A 8 18.14 -28.59 16.63
CA GLU A 8 18.85 -28.05 17.79
C GLU A 8 19.83 -29.08 18.35
N ASN A 9 21.08 -28.66 18.60
CA ASN A 9 22.04 -29.53 19.26
C ASN A 9 21.66 -29.76 20.75
N GLY A 10 22.37 -30.67 21.45
CA GLY A 10 22.11 -30.97 22.87
C GLY A 10 22.25 -29.81 23.87
N THR A 11 22.59 -28.59 23.42
CA THR A 11 22.58 -27.35 24.23
C THR A 11 21.44 -26.39 23.88
N GLY A 12 20.54 -26.76 22.96
CA GLY A 12 19.43 -25.93 22.49
C GLY A 12 19.83 -24.88 21.45
N GLN A 13 21.04 -24.97 20.89
CA GLN A 13 21.47 -24.09 19.80
C GLN A 13 20.97 -24.62 18.46
N VAL A 14 20.25 -23.78 17.72
CA VAL A 14 19.81 -24.08 16.35
C VAL A 14 21.01 -24.20 15.43
N VAL A 15 21.19 -25.37 14.85
CA VAL A 15 22.29 -25.70 13.93
C VAL A 15 21.83 -25.75 12.47
N GLN A 16 20.53 -25.92 12.21
CA GLN A 16 19.93 -25.86 10.88
C GLN A 16 18.43 -25.54 10.99
N GLU A 17 17.89 -24.75 10.05
CA GLU A 17 16.48 -24.32 10.02
C GLU A 17 15.96 -24.32 8.57
N GLN A 18 14.77 -24.89 8.33
CA GLN A 18 14.20 -25.03 6.99
C GLN A 18 12.66 -25.02 6.99
N ALA A 19 12.06 -24.16 6.16
CA ALA A 19 10.63 -24.16 5.85
C ALA A 19 10.34 -25.09 4.66
N ILE A 20 9.42 -26.04 4.83
CA ILE A 20 9.21 -27.15 3.87
C ILE A 20 8.01 -26.94 2.95
N GLY A 21 8.25 -27.06 1.64
CA GLY A 21 7.28 -27.50 0.63
C GLY A 21 7.58 -28.95 0.20
N THR A 22 6.59 -29.67 -0.34
CA THR A 22 6.65 -31.14 -0.51
C THR A 22 7.85 -31.66 -1.34
N ASN A 23 8.57 -32.67 -0.82
CA ASN A 23 9.64 -33.49 -1.43
C ASN A 23 11.06 -32.89 -1.57
N GLU A 24 11.68 -32.44 -0.48
CA GLU A 24 13.12 -32.11 -0.43
C GLU A 24 13.91 -32.98 0.58
N VAL A 25 15.24 -33.04 0.36
CA VAL A 25 16.20 -33.54 1.37
C VAL A 25 16.39 -32.44 2.41
N LEU A 26 16.06 -32.73 3.66
CA LEU A 26 15.94 -31.73 4.74
C LEU A 26 17.24 -31.55 5.51
N ALA A 27 17.97 -32.64 5.76
CA ALA A 27 19.26 -32.61 6.42
C ALA A 27 20.09 -33.82 5.99
N ARG A 28 21.42 -33.73 6.14
CA ARG A 28 22.34 -34.86 5.97
C ARG A 28 23.21 -34.99 7.19
N ALA A 29 23.22 -36.17 7.79
CA ALA A 29 24.19 -36.50 8.83
C ALA A 29 25.60 -36.59 8.23
N LEU A 30 26.56 -35.84 8.78
CA LEU A 30 27.96 -35.85 8.38
C LEU A 30 28.81 -36.33 9.56
N PHE A 31 29.47 -37.47 9.39
CA PHE A 31 30.40 -38.02 10.39
C PHE A 31 31.84 -37.76 9.98
N TYR A 32 32.67 -37.44 10.96
CA TYR A 32 34.09 -37.16 10.77
C TYR A 32 34.93 -38.18 11.53
N ASP A 33 36.04 -38.62 10.93
CA ASP A 33 37.02 -39.45 11.63
C ASP A 33 37.72 -38.66 12.75
N ASP A 34 38.51 -39.34 13.60
CA ASP A 34 39.29 -38.73 14.70
C ASP A 34 40.27 -37.62 14.25
N ARG A 35 40.39 -37.39 12.93
CA ARG A 35 41.23 -36.36 12.30
C ARG A 35 40.41 -35.28 11.59
N GLY A 36 39.08 -35.28 11.74
CA GLY A 36 38.18 -34.27 11.18
C GLY A 36 37.91 -34.43 9.69
N ASN A 37 38.17 -35.59 9.08
CA ASN A 37 37.85 -35.86 7.68
C ASN A 37 36.48 -36.54 7.57
N PRO A 38 35.62 -36.15 6.60
CA PRO A 38 34.33 -36.81 6.41
C PRO A 38 34.54 -38.28 6.07
N ASP A 39 33.97 -39.18 6.87
CA ASP A 39 34.09 -40.62 6.66
C ASP A 39 33.06 -41.09 5.62
N VAL A 40 33.53 -41.68 4.54
CA VAL A 40 32.72 -42.07 3.37
C VAL A 40 32.41 -43.57 3.36
N GLN A 41 32.84 -44.31 4.38
CA GLN A 41 32.62 -45.76 4.51
C GLN A 41 31.63 -46.17 5.61
N SER A 42 31.00 -45.22 6.29
CA SER A 42 29.95 -45.48 7.29
C SER A 42 28.63 -45.88 6.64
N LEU A 43 27.99 -46.95 7.16
CA LEU A 43 26.58 -47.27 6.89
C LEU A 43 25.74 -46.62 8.00
N PHE A 44 24.80 -45.75 7.62
CA PHE A 44 23.89 -45.11 8.58
C PHE A 44 22.88 -46.18 9.04
N ALA A 45 22.97 -46.59 10.30
CA ALA A 45 22.22 -47.73 10.84
C ALA A 45 20.74 -47.38 11.07
N GLY A 46 20.41 -46.11 11.30
CA GLY A 46 19.05 -45.63 11.46
C GLY A 46 18.97 -44.30 12.18
N ALA A 47 17.75 -43.80 12.34
CA ALA A 47 17.42 -42.68 13.20
C ALA A 47 16.19 -43.07 14.03
N GLU A 48 16.26 -42.90 15.34
CA GLU A 48 15.15 -43.13 16.25
C GLU A 48 14.57 -41.79 16.71
N GLY A 49 13.26 -41.74 16.95
CA GLY A 49 12.58 -40.53 17.41
C GLY A 49 12.23 -39.51 16.32
N LEU A 50 12.43 -39.84 15.04
CA LEU A 50 12.01 -38.97 13.93
C LEU A 50 10.50 -38.68 14.00
N PRO A 51 10.07 -37.42 13.75
CA PRO A 51 8.66 -37.08 13.60
C PRO A 51 7.97 -37.94 12.54
N ASP A 52 6.70 -38.29 12.78
CA ASP A 52 5.88 -39.04 11.83
C ASP A 52 5.90 -38.35 10.46
N GLY A 53 6.21 -39.10 9.40
CA GLY A 53 6.33 -38.59 8.02
C GLY A 53 7.74 -38.24 7.55
N LEU A 54 8.73 -38.24 8.45
CA LEU A 54 10.16 -38.18 8.11
C LEU A 54 10.82 -39.57 8.09
N THR A 55 11.78 -39.75 7.19
CA THR A 55 12.58 -40.98 7.06
C THR A 55 14.04 -40.65 6.83
N ILE A 56 14.95 -41.54 7.25
CA ILE A 56 16.38 -41.44 6.94
C ILE A 56 16.78 -42.47 5.88
N ASP A 57 17.50 -42.04 4.85
CA ASP A 57 18.12 -42.91 3.87
C ASP A 57 19.42 -43.51 4.46
N SER A 58 19.42 -44.83 4.66
CA SER A 58 20.51 -45.56 5.31
C SER A 58 21.83 -45.58 4.52
N ASN A 59 21.81 -45.21 3.23
CA ASN A 59 23.01 -45.19 2.39
C ASN A 59 23.66 -43.80 2.33
N SER A 60 22.87 -42.74 2.49
CA SER A 60 23.31 -41.36 2.32
C SER A 60 23.22 -40.51 3.59
N GLY A 61 22.58 -41.02 4.64
CA GLY A 61 22.34 -40.27 5.88
C GLY A 61 21.38 -39.10 5.71
N ALA A 62 20.65 -39.06 4.59
CA ALA A 62 19.73 -37.99 4.25
C ALA A 62 18.38 -38.20 4.95
N ILE A 63 17.95 -37.22 5.74
CA ILE A 63 16.61 -37.19 6.32
C ILE A 63 15.69 -36.45 5.34
N GLY A 64 14.57 -37.06 4.95
CA GLY A 64 13.60 -36.52 4.00
C GLY A 64 12.18 -37.02 4.25
N GLY A 65 11.21 -36.34 3.67
CA GLY A 65 9.78 -36.58 3.87
C GLY A 65 9.04 -35.31 4.28
N THR A 66 7.80 -35.45 4.73
CA THR A 66 6.99 -34.32 5.24
C THR A 66 6.44 -34.71 6.61
N PRO A 67 6.80 -34.00 7.69
CA PRO A 67 6.28 -34.30 9.02
C PRO A 67 4.76 -34.09 9.07
N THR A 68 4.05 -34.89 9.85
CA THR A 68 2.57 -34.85 9.95
C THR A 68 2.06 -34.39 11.31
N THR A 69 2.95 -34.08 12.26
CA THR A 69 2.58 -33.76 13.64
C THR A 69 3.54 -32.75 14.23
N GLU A 70 2.99 -31.70 14.85
CA GLU A 70 3.73 -30.64 15.54
C GLU A 70 4.30 -31.12 16.88
N GLY A 71 5.39 -30.47 17.31
CA GLY A 71 6.04 -30.72 18.59
C GLY A 71 7.56 -30.74 18.49
N THR A 72 8.22 -30.91 19.64
CA THR A 72 9.67 -31.10 19.73
C THR A 72 9.95 -32.60 19.87
N PHE A 73 10.72 -33.14 18.92
CA PHE A 73 11.04 -34.54 18.81
C PHE A 73 12.53 -34.74 19.08
N PRO A 74 12.93 -35.39 20.19
CA PRO A 74 14.31 -35.78 20.40
C PRO A 74 14.65 -36.92 19.42
N VAL A 75 15.69 -36.72 18.62
CA VAL A 75 16.14 -37.64 17.58
C VAL A 75 17.56 -38.11 17.90
N THR A 76 17.75 -39.43 17.82
CA THR A 76 19.06 -40.06 17.95
C THR A 76 19.42 -40.67 16.60
N VAL A 77 20.55 -40.27 16.02
CA VAL A 77 21.06 -40.86 14.76
C VAL A 77 22.22 -41.78 15.07
N THR A 78 22.19 -42.98 14.52
CA THR A 78 23.22 -44.01 14.73
C THR A 78 23.97 -44.28 13.44
N ALA A 79 25.29 -44.16 13.47
CA ALA A 79 26.17 -44.58 12.40
C ALA A 79 26.94 -45.84 12.80
N SER A 80 27.06 -46.78 11.86
CA SER A 80 27.78 -48.04 12.04
C SER A 80 28.90 -48.18 11.02
N ASP A 81 30.02 -48.76 11.45
CA ASP A 81 31.10 -49.14 10.55
C ASP A 81 31.00 -50.61 10.11
N SER A 82 31.79 -50.97 9.09
CA SER A 82 31.83 -52.35 8.56
C SER A 82 32.43 -53.39 9.53
N ALA A 83 32.98 -52.95 10.67
CA ALA A 83 33.53 -53.79 11.73
C ALA A 83 32.54 -54.00 12.90
N GLY A 84 31.37 -53.36 12.86
CA GLY A 84 30.32 -53.45 13.87
C GLY A 84 30.48 -52.47 15.04
N GLY A 85 31.26 -51.40 14.89
CA GLY A 85 31.28 -50.27 15.82
C GLY A 85 30.14 -49.30 15.54
N GLU A 86 29.50 -48.77 16.58
CA GLU A 86 28.37 -47.82 16.49
C GLU A 86 28.69 -46.53 17.25
N VAL A 87 28.28 -45.39 16.68
CA VAL A 87 28.30 -44.07 17.31
C VAL A 87 26.93 -43.42 17.17
N GLU A 88 26.47 -42.76 18.25
CA GLU A 88 25.20 -42.07 18.32
C GLU A 88 25.42 -40.57 18.55
N ASP A 89 24.55 -39.76 17.97
CA ASP A 89 24.43 -38.34 18.27
C ASP A 89 22.97 -37.95 18.45
N GLU A 90 22.70 -36.97 19.33
CA GLU A 90 21.36 -36.56 19.73
C GLU A 90 21.10 -35.08 19.40
N PHE A 91 19.94 -34.81 18.82
CA PHE A 91 19.45 -33.46 18.54
C PHE A 91 17.93 -33.42 18.63
N ASN A 92 17.36 -32.22 18.77
CA ASN A 92 15.91 -32.06 18.67
C ASN A 92 15.51 -31.64 17.26
N ILE A 93 14.44 -32.22 16.73
CA ILE A 93 13.68 -31.66 15.61
C ILE A 93 12.45 -30.98 16.18
N VAL A 94 12.35 -29.66 16.04
CA VAL A 94 11.14 -28.90 16.38
C VAL A 94 10.30 -28.76 15.12
N VAL A 95 9.05 -29.19 15.19
CA VAL A 95 8.04 -29.11 14.14
C VAL A 95 6.96 -28.13 14.58
N SER A 96 6.86 -26.99 13.92
CA SER A 96 5.83 -25.96 14.16
C SER A 96 4.99 -25.74 12.91
N SER A 97 3.69 -25.47 13.08
CA SER A 97 2.90 -24.88 12.00
C SER A 97 3.54 -23.56 11.59
N LEU A 98 3.67 -23.31 10.28
CA LEU A 98 3.83 -21.92 9.84
C LEU A 98 2.59 -21.14 10.30
N ASP A 99 2.83 -19.94 10.79
CA ASP A 99 1.80 -18.95 11.01
C ASP A 99 0.94 -18.82 9.73
N SER A 100 -0.37 -18.80 9.89
CA SER A 100 -1.30 -18.61 8.76
C SER A 100 -1.07 -17.29 8.03
N SER A 101 -0.41 -16.32 8.69
CA SER A 101 0.02 -15.04 8.13
C SER A 101 1.11 -15.15 7.06
N ILE A 102 1.72 -16.32 6.82
CA ILE A 102 2.84 -16.49 5.88
C ILE A 102 2.58 -17.67 4.92
N VAL A 103 2.21 -17.37 3.67
CA VAL A 103 1.99 -18.39 2.62
C VAL A 103 3.11 -18.37 1.58
N GLY A 104 4.01 -19.35 1.67
CA GLY A 104 5.12 -19.51 0.72
C GLY A 104 4.77 -20.34 -0.53
N LYS A 105 4.77 -19.75 -1.73
CA LYS A 105 4.67 -20.49 -3.02
C LYS A 105 5.94 -20.36 -3.85
N GLY A 106 6.39 -21.49 -4.43
CA GLY A 106 7.58 -21.55 -5.27
C GLY A 106 7.29 -21.17 -6.71
N PHE A 107 8.09 -20.25 -7.28
CA PHE A 107 8.02 -19.81 -8.66
C PHE A 107 9.37 -20.00 -9.38
N PRO A 108 9.40 -20.60 -10.59
CA PRO A 108 10.64 -20.82 -11.32
C PRO A 108 11.20 -19.51 -11.88
N LEU A 109 12.33 -19.04 -11.33
CA LEU A 109 13.13 -17.94 -11.88
C LEU A 109 14.49 -18.46 -12.36
N LYS A 110 14.95 -18.05 -13.55
CA LYS A 110 16.30 -18.44 -14.04
C LYS A 110 17.40 -17.87 -13.13
N ARG A 111 18.58 -18.52 -13.15
CA ARG A 111 19.70 -18.27 -12.21
C ARG A 111 20.17 -16.82 -12.16
N GLY A 112 20.11 -16.21 -10.98
CA GLY A 112 21.16 -15.37 -10.38
C GLY A 112 21.58 -14.09 -11.09
N SER A 113 20.92 -13.65 -12.16
CA SER A 113 21.26 -12.42 -12.87
C SER A 113 20.05 -11.89 -13.62
N THR A 114 18.98 -11.61 -12.89
CA THR A 114 17.73 -11.09 -13.45
C THR A 114 17.36 -9.83 -12.67
N LYS A 115 17.00 -8.75 -13.36
CA LYS A 115 16.36 -7.58 -12.74
C LYS A 115 14.86 -7.77 -12.80
N LEU A 116 14.17 -7.54 -11.69
CA LEU A 116 12.72 -7.52 -11.64
C LEU A 116 12.27 -6.09 -11.38
N TYR A 117 11.16 -5.74 -11.99
CA TYR A 117 10.42 -4.50 -11.80
C TYR A 117 8.97 -4.91 -11.54
N ALA A 118 8.31 -4.23 -10.61
CA ALA A 118 6.88 -4.39 -10.36
C ALA A 118 6.10 -3.32 -11.13
N GLY A 119 4.83 -3.58 -11.40
CA GLY A 119 3.89 -2.66 -12.03
C GLY A 119 2.65 -3.41 -12.51
N ASP A 120 1.50 -2.76 -12.53
CA ASP A 120 0.24 -3.33 -13.02
C ASP A 120 0.11 -3.13 -14.55
N PHE A 121 0.49 -4.12 -15.36
CA PHE A 121 0.50 -3.96 -16.83
C PHE A 121 -0.87 -4.23 -17.47
N ASN A 122 -1.83 -4.76 -16.73
CA ASN A 122 -3.15 -5.12 -17.25
C ASN A 122 -4.32 -4.39 -16.56
N ASN A 123 -4.03 -3.49 -15.62
CA ASN A 123 -4.96 -2.72 -14.81
C ASN A 123 -5.96 -3.60 -14.07
N ASP A 124 -5.46 -4.67 -13.45
CA ASP A 124 -6.28 -5.58 -12.65
C ASP A 124 -6.15 -5.36 -11.13
N GLY A 125 -5.43 -4.31 -10.74
CA GLY A 125 -5.18 -3.92 -9.36
C GLY A 125 -4.05 -4.71 -8.71
N ARG A 126 -3.34 -5.56 -9.47
CA ARG A 126 -2.22 -6.36 -8.97
C ARG A 126 -0.93 -5.91 -9.60
N SER A 127 0.12 -5.90 -8.79
CA SER A 127 1.47 -5.82 -9.29
C SER A 127 1.82 -7.08 -10.08
N ASP A 128 2.32 -6.90 -11.29
CA ASP A 128 2.93 -7.94 -12.10
C ASP A 128 4.45 -7.85 -12.03
N ILE A 129 5.14 -8.74 -12.75
CA ILE A 129 6.60 -8.75 -12.80
C ILE A 129 7.08 -8.51 -14.23
N LEU A 130 7.77 -7.38 -14.46
CA LEU A 130 8.67 -7.23 -15.60
C LEU A 130 10.04 -7.83 -15.25
N ARG A 131 10.33 -8.98 -15.84
CA ARG A 131 11.58 -9.71 -15.67
C ARG A 131 12.54 -9.39 -16.81
N GLN A 132 13.74 -8.89 -16.50
CA GLN A 132 14.84 -8.70 -17.45
C GLN A 132 16.02 -9.64 -17.14
N GLU A 133 16.34 -10.54 -18.07
CA GLU A 133 17.45 -11.49 -18.00
C GLU A 133 18.79 -10.84 -18.38
N ARG A 134 19.84 -11.10 -17.59
CA ARG A 134 21.22 -10.75 -17.97
C ARG A 134 21.85 -11.86 -18.79
N GLY A 135 22.24 -11.54 -20.02
CA GLY A 135 22.97 -12.45 -20.90
C GLY A 135 24.42 -12.64 -20.44
N ARG A 136 25.00 -13.84 -20.62
CA ARG A 136 26.42 -14.09 -20.32
C ARG A 136 27.37 -13.82 -21.48
N TRP A 137 26.89 -13.67 -22.72
CA TRP A 137 27.62 -13.27 -23.93
C TRP A 137 26.61 -12.84 -25.02
N ASP A 138 27.02 -11.95 -25.92
CA ASP A 138 26.24 -11.20 -26.94
C ASP A 138 25.39 -12.00 -27.96
N ASN A 139 25.25 -13.33 -27.81
CA ASN A 139 24.69 -14.20 -28.84
C ASN A 139 23.43 -14.98 -28.44
N ASP A 140 22.82 -14.71 -27.28
CA ASP A 140 21.50 -15.29 -26.98
C ASP A 140 20.40 -14.42 -27.59
N SER A 141 19.92 -14.81 -28.77
CA SER A 141 18.85 -14.12 -29.52
C SER A 141 17.45 -14.47 -29.01
N SER A 142 17.33 -15.15 -27.85
CA SER A 142 16.04 -15.55 -27.27
C SER A 142 15.67 -14.64 -26.09
N LEU A 143 14.55 -13.92 -26.23
CA LEU A 143 13.81 -13.14 -25.22
C LEU A 143 14.57 -12.84 -23.91
N THR A 144 15.24 -11.70 -23.87
CA THR A 144 15.99 -11.21 -22.70
C THR A 144 15.13 -10.43 -21.69
N ALA A 145 13.82 -10.27 -21.94
CA ALA A 145 12.87 -9.81 -20.93
C ALA A 145 11.44 -10.34 -21.19
N GLN A 146 10.61 -10.35 -20.16
CA GLN A 146 9.26 -10.91 -20.15
C GLN A 146 8.41 -10.26 -19.05
N VAL A 147 7.18 -9.89 -19.38
CA VAL A 147 6.14 -9.57 -18.39
C VAL A 147 5.51 -10.88 -17.91
N VAL A 148 5.31 -11.00 -16.61
CA VAL A 148 4.70 -12.14 -15.95
C VAL A 148 3.55 -11.60 -15.11
N LEU A 149 2.33 -11.85 -15.57
CA LEU A 149 1.15 -11.36 -14.87
C LEU A 149 0.95 -12.10 -13.56
N SER A 150 0.53 -11.41 -12.52
CA SER A 150 0.03 -12.06 -11.33
C SER A 150 -1.45 -12.47 -11.51
N GLU A 151 -1.77 -13.71 -11.17
CA GLU A 151 -3.16 -14.20 -11.12
C GLU A 151 -3.68 -14.25 -9.67
N GLY A 152 -2.93 -13.67 -8.73
CA GLY A 152 -3.23 -13.70 -7.31
C GLY A 152 -2.92 -15.05 -6.64
N GLY A 153 -2.85 -15.02 -5.30
CA GLY A 153 -2.53 -16.18 -4.48
C GLY A 153 -1.21 -16.86 -4.87
N GLY A 154 -0.22 -16.10 -5.38
CA GLY A 154 1.10 -16.59 -5.79
C GLY A 154 1.16 -17.41 -7.08
N ASN A 155 0.14 -17.30 -7.94
CA ASN A 155 0.17 -17.81 -9.32
C ASN A 155 0.64 -16.72 -10.28
N PHE A 156 1.50 -17.08 -11.23
CA PHE A 156 2.11 -16.14 -12.17
C PHE A 156 2.07 -16.70 -13.59
N ASN A 157 1.54 -15.91 -14.52
CA ASN A 157 1.34 -16.31 -15.90
C ASN A 157 2.26 -15.52 -16.85
N PRO A 158 3.29 -16.16 -17.43
CA PRO A 158 4.23 -15.47 -18.30
C PRO A 158 3.58 -15.10 -19.64
N ILE A 159 3.56 -13.80 -19.96
CA ILE A 159 3.22 -13.33 -21.31
C ILE A 159 4.49 -13.31 -22.16
N ARG A 160 4.39 -13.77 -23.40
CA ARG A 160 5.53 -13.72 -24.32
C ARG A 160 5.48 -12.41 -25.09
N LEU A 161 6.34 -11.45 -24.73
CA LEU A 161 6.53 -10.25 -25.54
C LEU A 161 6.88 -10.65 -27.00
N PRO A 162 6.25 -10.05 -28.03
CA PRO A 162 6.56 -10.40 -29.42
C PRO A 162 8.05 -10.16 -29.74
N GLU A 163 8.66 -10.97 -30.62
CA GLU A 163 10.13 -10.96 -30.85
C GLU A 163 10.71 -9.58 -31.24
N ARG A 164 9.89 -8.69 -31.81
CA ARG A 164 10.27 -7.29 -32.09
C ARG A 164 10.53 -6.45 -30.84
N PHE A 165 10.05 -6.88 -29.66
CA PHE A 165 10.13 -6.20 -28.36
C PHE A 165 11.31 -6.61 -27.48
N ALA A 166 12.30 -7.34 -28.02
CA ALA A 166 13.45 -7.81 -27.25
C ALA A 166 14.18 -6.67 -26.50
N LEU A 167 14.01 -6.62 -25.17
CA LEU A 167 14.74 -5.71 -24.28
C LEU A 167 16.11 -6.32 -24.00
N LYS A 168 17.18 -5.80 -24.61
CA LYS A 168 18.54 -6.37 -24.62
C LYS A 168 19.25 -6.40 -23.25
N GLY A 169 18.72 -7.12 -22.26
CA GLY A 169 19.39 -7.48 -21.00
C GLY A 169 20.22 -6.35 -20.38
N ASP A 170 21.49 -6.61 -20.10
CA ASP A 170 22.40 -5.62 -19.48
C ASP A 170 22.65 -4.36 -20.31
N TYR A 171 22.28 -4.34 -21.59
CA TYR A 171 22.43 -3.22 -22.52
C TYR A 171 21.22 -2.27 -22.53
N THR A 172 20.24 -2.43 -21.65
CA THR A 172 19.13 -1.48 -21.52
C THR A 172 18.85 -1.08 -20.08
N ASN A 173 18.58 0.20 -19.86
CA ASN A 173 17.86 0.68 -18.68
C ASN A 173 16.35 0.59 -18.96
N LEU A 174 15.58 0.20 -17.94
CA LEU A 174 14.13 0.10 -17.97
C LEU A 174 13.59 0.89 -16.77
N TYR A 175 12.52 1.65 -17.03
CA TYR A 175 11.74 2.39 -16.06
C TYR A 175 10.28 2.02 -16.28
N VAL A 176 9.57 1.71 -15.20
CA VAL A 176 8.15 1.31 -15.21
C VAL A 176 7.36 2.42 -14.54
N SER A 177 6.33 2.92 -15.20
CA SER A 177 5.46 4.02 -14.74
C SER A 177 4.26 4.15 -15.67
N ASP A 178 3.22 4.88 -15.29
CA ASP A 178 2.08 5.19 -16.16
C ASP A 178 2.39 6.43 -17.02
N PHE A 179 2.94 6.23 -18.23
CA PHE A 179 3.31 7.34 -19.10
C PHE A 179 2.13 7.90 -19.88
N ASN A 180 0.99 7.21 -19.97
CA ASN A 180 -0.17 7.67 -20.72
C ASN A 180 -1.39 8.06 -19.87
N GLY A 181 -1.31 7.88 -18.55
CA GLY A 181 -2.37 8.21 -17.59
C GLY A 181 -3.57 7.27 -17.68
N ASP A 182 -3.38 6.05 -18.18
CA ASP A 182 -4.47 5.08 -18.36
C ASP A 182 -4.64 4.08 -17.21
N GLY A 183 -3.84 4.25 -16.15
CA GLY A 183 -3.79 3.41 -14.96
C GLY A 183 -2.87 2.19 -15.10
N ARG A 184 -2.38 1.87 -16.31
CA ARG A 184 -1.44 0.76 -16.51
C ARG A 184 0.00 1.21 -16.43
N SER A 185 0.82 0.29 -15.95
CA SER A 185 2.26 0.38 -16.04
C SER A 185 2.75 0.23 -17.47
N ASP A 186 3.50 1.22 -17.93
CA ASP A 186 4.20 1.26 -19.20
C ASP A 186 5.71 1.09 -19.01
N ILE A 187 6.47 0.97 -20.10
CA ILE A 187 7.93 0.77 -20.03
C ILE A 187 8.66 1.81 -20.87
N LEU A 188 9.41 2.69 -20.20
CA LEU A 188 10.44 3.50 -20.83
C LEU A 188 11.74 2.72 -20.91
N ARG A 189 12.19 2.49 -22.13
CA ARG A 189 13.41 1.74 -22.45
C ARG A 189 14.47 2.68 -23.01
N GLN A 190 15.66 2.59 -22.45
CA GLN A 190 16.84 3.33 -22.89
C GLN A 190 18.01 2.38 -23.21
N GLU A 191 18.58 2.47 -24.42
CA GLU A 191 19.76 1.67 -24.83
C GLU A 191 21.05 2.19 -24.18
N LYS A 192 21.89 1.29 -23.67
CA LYS A 192 23.22 1.58 -23.11
C LYS A 192 24.31 1.52 -24.18
N GLY A 193 25.33 2.38 -24.04
CA GLY A 193 26.40 2.52 -25.03
C GLY A 193 27.70 1.88 -24.57
N GLY A 194 28.18 0.84 -25.27
CA GLY A 194 29.54 0.35 -25.10
C GLY A 194 29.93 -0.72 -26.11
N TRP A 195 30.77 -0.33 -27.08
CA TRP A 195 31.50 -1.13 -28.08
C TRP A 195 30.87 -1.41 -29.45
N ASP A 196 29.65 -0.97 -29.73
CA ASP A 196 29.16 -0.96 -31.11
C ASP A 196 29.17 0.47 -31.67
N ASN A 197 29.68 0.65 -32.88
CA ASN A 197 29.71 1.94 -33.58
C ASN A 197 28.32 2.29 -34.13
N ASP A 198 27.26 1.98 -33.38
CA ASP A 198 25.91 2.38 -33.71
C ASP A 198 25.67 3.74 -33.07
N ASP A 199 25.78 4.80 -33.87
CA ASP A 199 25.53 6.19 -33.47
C ASP A 199 24.04 6.45 -33.16
N SER A 200 23.15 5.44 -33.24
CA SER A 200 21.71 5.57 -32.96
C SER A 200 21.34 5.22 -31.49
N LEU A 201 21.70 6.11 -30.55
CA LEU A 201 21.28 6.04 -29.14
C LEU A 201 19.76 6.29 -29.00
N THR A 202 18.94 5.28 -29.26
CA THR A 202 17.47 5.38 -29.25
C THR A 202 16.86 5.03 -27.89
N ALA A 203 15.84 5.80 -27.49
CA ALA A 203 14.93 5.47 -26.40
C ALA A 203 13.53 5.22 -26.96
N GLN A 204 12.76 4.39 -26.29
CA GLN A 204 11.42 3.96 -26.74
C GLN A 204 10.50 3.86 -25.53
N VAL A 205 9.25 4.27 -25.71
CA VAL A 205 8.17 3.96 -24.79
C VAL A 205 7.41 2.76 -25.32
N LEU A 206 7.11 1.82 -24.43
CA LEU A 206 6.23 0.70 -24.68
C LEU A 206 4.98 0.92 -23.84
N LEU A 207 3.92 1.42 -24.48
CA LEU A 207 2.63 1.58 -23.83
C LEU A 207 1.95 0.22 -23.75
N SER A 208 1.48 -0.17 -22.60
CA SER A 208 0.61 -1.33 -22.41
C SER A 208 -0.75 -1.06 -23.10
N GLU A 209 -1.37 -2.08 -23.73
CA GLU A 209 -2.67 -1.92 -24.39
C GLU A 209 -3.68 -2.98 -23.93
N LEU A 210 -4.95 -2.59 -23.94
CA LEU A 210 -6.10 -3.50 -23.82
C LEU A 210 -6.19 -4.40 -25.06
N SER A 211 -5.89 -5.68 -24.91
CA SER A 211 -6.22 -6.69 -25.92
C SER A 211 -6.81 -7.95 -25.28
N GLU A 212 -7.79 -8.56 -25.95
CA GLU A 212 -8.45 -9.81 -25.51
C GLU A 212 -7.48 -11.00 -25.40
N ASP A 213 -6.27 -10.88 -25.96
CA ASP A 213 -5.23 -11.92 -26.00
C ASP A 213 -4.00 -11.59 -25.11
N ASN A 214 -4.04 -10.52 -24.30
CA ASN A 214 -2.93 -10.03 -23.46
C ASN A 214 -1.61 -9.80 -24.24
N ASP A 215 -1.69 -9.41 -25.52
CA ASP A 215 -0.53 -9.34 -26.40
C ASP A 215 -0.53 -8.06 -27.25
N SER A 216 -0.37 -6.89 -26.62
CA SER A 216 0.21 -5.75 -27.34
C SER A 216 0.74 -4.67 -26.40
N PHE A 217 2.05 -4.48 -26.44
CA PHE A 217 2.62 -3.17 -26.15
C PHE A 217 2.65 -2.36 -27.44
N ASN A 218 2.19 -1.11 -27.43
CA ASN A 218 2.46 -0.18 -28.50
C ASN A 218 3.86 0.38 -28.36
N ARG A 219 4.68 0.30 -29.40
CA ARG A 219 6.02 0.88 -29.38
C ARG A 219 6.02 2.26 -30.02
N ILE A 220 6.52 3.23 -29.27
CA ILE A 220 6.77 4.58 -29.75
C ILE A 220 8.27 4.86 -29.68
N PHE A 221 8.82 5.31 -30.80
CA PHE A 221 10.22 5.69 -30.90
C PHE A 221 10.37 7.16 -30.52
N LEU A 222 11.17 7.44 -29.49
CA LEU A 222 11.49 8.80 -29.13
C LEU A 222 12.47 9.39 -30.16
N PRO A 223 12.25 10.63 -30.65
CA PRO A 223 13.16 11.25 -31.60
C PRO A 223 14.52 11.50 -30.96
N GLU A 224 15.59 11.36 -31.75
CA GLU A 224 16.98 11.59 -31.30
C GLU A 224 17.19 12.97 -30.65
N SER A 225 16.36 13.96 -31.02
CA SER A 225 16.37 15.31 -30.45
C SER A 225 16.04 15.38 -28.96
N LEU A 226 15.32 14.40 -28.40
CA LEU A 226 15.08 14.32 -26.94
C LEU A 226 16.31 13.82 -26.18
N ALA A 227 17.31 13.27 -26.89
CA ALA A 227 18.67 13.02 -26.42
C ALA A 227 18.79 12.28 -25.06
N VAL A 228 17.84 11.41 -24.71
CA VAL A 228 17.92 10.44 -23.58
C VAL A 228 18.99 9.37 -23.88
N LYS A 229 20.23 9.81 -24.03
CA LYS A 229 21.40 9.08 -24.52
C LYS A 229 21.94 8.13 -23.47
N GLY A 230 21.40 6.92 -23.42
CA GLY A 230 21.96 5.78 -22.67
C GLY A 230 22.61 6.11 -21.33
N ASP A 231 23.82 5.59 -21.13
CA ASP A 231 24.59 5.77 -19.90
C ASP A 231 25.08 7.20 -19.66
N LEU A 232 24.83 8.16 -20.58
CA LEU A 232 25.22 9.56 -20.47
C LEU A 232 24.15 10.45 -19.82
N THR A 233 23.01 9.90 -19.42
CA THR A 233 21.96 10.67 -18.72
C THR A 233 21.42 9.89 -17.52
N ASN A 234 21.10 10.59 -16.44
CA ASN A 234 20.23 10.09 -15.39
C ASN A 234 18.79 10.46 -15.73
N LEU A 235 17.85 9.52 -15.54
CA LEU A 235 16.41 9.77 -15.70
C LEU A 235 15.73 9.58 -14.35
N TYR A 236 14.86 10.51 -14.02
CA TYR A 236 14.00 10.48 -12.84
C TYR A 236 12.56 10.61 -13.34
N ILE A 237 11.67 9.78 -12.79
CA ILE A 237 10.26 9.71 -13.20
C ILE A 237 9.42 10.34 -12.10
N GLY A 238 8.40 11.08 -12.49
CA GLY A 238 7.44 11.75 -11.60
C GLY A 238 6.44 12.54 -12.43
N ASP A 239 5.32 12.93 -11.85
CA ASP A 239 4.31 13.80 -12.48
C ASP A 239 4.66 15.28 -12.15
N PHE A 240 5.46 15.93 -12.99
CA PHE A 240 5.96 17.28 -12.66
C PHE A 240 4.93 18.38 -12.94
N ASP A 241 3.92 18.12 -13.76
CA ASP A 241 2.86 19.09 -14.10
C ASP A 241 1.49 18.84 -13.46
N GLY A 242 1.32 17.69 -12.79
CA GLY A 242 0.12 17.33 -12.03
C GLY A 242 -1.02 16.89 -12.93
N ASP A 243 -0.72 16.38 -14.12
CA ASP A 243 -1.71 15.95 -15.09
C ASP A 243 -2.10 14.46 -14.97
N GLY A 244 -1.53 13.76 -13.97
CA GLY A 244 -1.73 12.35 -13.69
C GLY A 244 -0.86 11.42 -14.53
N GLN A 245 0.00 11.95 -15.40
CA GLN A 245 0.90 11.16 -16.25
C GLN A 245 2.33 11.24 -15.73
N SER A 246 3.07 10.15 -15.92
CA SER A 246 4.48 10.10 -15.58
C SER A 246 5.32 10.89 -16.60
N ASP A 247 6.03 11.90 -16.13
CA ASP A 247 7.02 12.65 -16.91
C ASP A 247 8.43 12.12 -16.69
N VAL A 248 9.39 12.70 -17.41
CA VAL A 248 10.82 12.36 -17.28
C VAL A 248 11.67 13.59 -17.04
N LEU A 249 12.26 13.71 -15.85
CA LEU A 249 13.38 14.60 -15.62
C LEU A 249 14.67 13.93 -16.11
N ARG A 250 15.23 14.47 -17.18
CA ARG A 250 16.50 14.06 -17.76
C ARG A 250 17.61 14.98 -17.26
N GLN A 251 18.68 14.40 -16.74
CA GLN A 251 19.90 15.11 -16.35
C GLN A 251 21.09 14.52 -17.12
N GLU A 252 21.84 15.34 -17.88
CA GLU A 252 23.05 14.85 -18.53
C GLU A 252 24.20 14.64 -17.54
N LYS A 253 25.00 13.60 -17.78
CA LYS A 253 26.23 13.33 -17.05
C LYS A 253 27.40 14.09 -17.69
N GLY A 254 28.19 14.77 -16.86
CA GLY A 254 29.39 15.48 -17.30
C GLY A 254 30.51 14.55 -17.79
N ILE A 255 31.46 15.07 -18.58
CA ILE A 255 32.64 14.32 -19.05
C ILE A 255 33.85 14.53 -18.11
N TRP A 256 33.89 15.65 -17.36
CA TRP A 256 34.98 16.05 -16.45
C TRP A 256 34.41 16.78 -15.21
N ASP A 257 35.22 16.88 -14.14
CA ASP A 257 34.87 17.46 -12.82
C ASP A 257 34.43 18.93 -12.85
N ASP A 258 34.62 19.64 -13.97
CA ASP A 258 34.47 21.08 -14.14
C ASP A 258 33.50 21.49 -15.28
N ASP A 259 32.72 20.56 -15.85
CA ASP A 259 31.69 20.89 -16.83
C ASP A 259 30.41 21.41 -16.14
N ASP A 260 30.39 22.71 -15.80
CA ASP A 260 29.21 23.50 -15.35
C ASP A 260 28.16 23.67 -16.48
N ARG A 261 27.92 22.64 -17.30
CA ARG A 261 26.92 22.72 -18.36
C ARG A 261 25.55 22.34 -17.81
N THR A 262 24.71 23.35 -17.69
CA THR A 262 23.26 23.25 -17.48
C THR A 262 22.61 22.43 -18.60
N THR A 263 22.31 21.16 -18.36
CA THR A 263 21.63 20.36 -19.39
C THR A 263 20.62 19.36 -18.82
N ALA A 264 19.91 19.75 -17.76
CA ALA A 264 18.70 19.06 -17.37
C ALA A 264 17.46 19.61 -18.10
N GLN A 265 16.51 18.72 -18.42
CA GLN A 265 15.25 19.04 -19.06
C GLN A 265 14.17 18.14 -18.48
N ILE A 266 12.96 18.68 -18.33
CA ILE A 266 11.77 17.88 -18.10
C ILE A 266 11.18 17.54 -19.46
N LEU A 267 10.83 16.28 -19.65
CA LEU A 267 10.13 15.78 -20.81
C LEU A 267 8.71 15.47 -20.34
N LEU A 268 7.77 16.37 -20.62
CA LEU A 268 6.37 16.20 -20.23
C LEU A 268 5.69 15.18 -21.12
N SER A 269 4.99 14.22 -20.54
CA SER A 269 4.22 13.25 -21.30
C SER A 269 3.06 13.91 -22.03
N GLN A 270 2.54 13.26 -23.06
CA GLN A 270 1.44 13.76 -23.90
C GLN A 270 0.31 12.75 -24.02
N GLY A 271 0.31 11.68 -23.21
CA GLY A 271 -0.72 10.64 -23.20
C GLY A 271 -0.60 9.64 -24.35
N ASP A 272 0.23 9.94 -25.34
CA ASP A 272 0.40 9.12 -26.54
C ASP A 272 1.79 8.47 -26.63
N GLY A 273 2.54 8.51 -25.51
CA GLY A 273 3.91 8.04 -25.33
C GLY A 273 4.99 8.85 -26.07
N ASN A 274 4.65 10.03 -26.60
CA ASN A 274 5.64 11.07 -26.92
C ASN A 274 5.81 12.04 -25.75
N PHE A 275 6.92 12.79 -25.77
CA PHE A 275 7.21 13.81 -24.76
C PHE A 275 7.53 15.17 -25.38
N ASN A 276 7.12 16.24 -24.69
CA ASN A 276 7.50 17.60 -25.00
C ASN A 276 8.57 18.10 -24.03
N PRO A 277 9.74 18.56 -24.52
CA PRO A 277 10.80 19.04 -23.65
C PRO A 277 10.50 20.46 -23.16
N ILE A 278 10.65 20.67 -21.86
CA ILE A 278 10.71 21.99 -21.22
C ILE A 278 12.14 22.25 -20.74
N THR A 279 12.63 23.44 -21.09
CA THR A 279 13.95 23.89 -20.64
C THR A 279 13.82 24.50 -19.27
N LEU A 280 14.61 24.01 -18.32
CA LEU A 280 14.66 24.53 -16.96
C LEU A 280 15.38 25.88 -16.92
N PRO A 281 15.06 26.75 -15.94
CA PRO A 281 15.76 28.03 -15.75
C PRO A 281 17.29 27.88 -15.65
N GLU A 282 18.07 28.86 -16.12
CA GLU A 282 19.54 28.79 -16.12
C GLU A 282 20.14 28.63 -14.71
N ASP A 283 19.46 29.15 -13.68
CA ASP A 283 19.84 29.08 -12.27
C ASP A 283 19.43 27.77 -11.57
N PHE A 284 18.72 26.87 -12.28
CA PHE A 284 18.34 25.54 -11.81
C PHE A 284 19.50 24.52 -11.81
N ALA A 285 20.65 24.88 -12.43
CA ALA A 285 21.87 24.08 -12.61
C ALA A 285 21.97 22.77 -11.81
N LEU A 286 21.74 21.65 -12.51
CA LEU A 286 21.98 20.29 -12.05
C LEU A 286 23.35 19.83 -12.55
N LYS A 287 24.34 19.73 -11.67
CA LYS A 287 25.74 19.42 -12.01
C LYS A 287 25.94 17.93 -12.29
N GLY A 288 25.25 17.41 -13.32
CA GLY A 288 25.35 16.01 -13.77
C GLY A 288 25.55 14.99 -12.65
N ASP A 289 26.64 14.22 -12.72
CA ASP A 289 26.93 13.15 -11.75
C ASP A 289 27.30 13.66 -10.35
N PHE A 290 27.48 14.96 -10.12
CA PHE A 290 27.75 15.57 -8.82
C PHE A 290 26.49 15.92 -8.04
N THR A 291 25.30 15.74 -8.60
CA THR A 291 24.04 15.99 -7.90
C THR A 291 23.22 14.71 -7.85
N LYS A 292 22.70 14.34 -6.67
CA LYS A 292 21.65 13.33 -6.53
C LYS A 292 20.30 14.02 -6.45
N LEU A 293 19.31 13.49 -7.15
CA LEU A 293 17.92 13.95 -7.10
C LEU A 293 17.04 12.84 -6.54
N TYR A 294 16.08 13.26 -5.75
CA TYR A 294 15.03 12.42 -5.20
C TYR A 294 13.71 13.11 -5.53
N VAL A 295 12.77 12.36 -6.07
CA VAL A 295 11.47 12.85 -6.53
C VAL A 295 10.43 12.41 -5.50
N GLY A 296 9.52 13.32 -5.16
CA GLY A 296 8.40 13.09 -4.25
C GLY A 296 7.52 14.33 -4.17
N ASP A 297 6.29 14.23 -3.69
CA ASP A 297 5.38 15.34 -3.42
C ASP A 297 5.56 15.83 -1.98
N PHE A 298 6.45 16.81 -1.78
CA PHE A 298 6.76 17.29 -0.43
C PHE A 298 5.69 18.25 0.10
N ASN A 299 4.76 18.74 -0.74
CA ASN A 299 3.79 19.77 -0.35
C ASN A 299 2.33 19.40 -0.56
N ARG A 300 2.05 18.14 -0.95
CA ARG A 300 0.73 17.59 -1.21
C ARG A 300 -0.05 18.42 -2.21
N ASP A 301 0.65 18.92 -3.24
CA ASP A 301 0.00 19.67 -4.31
C ASP A 301 -0.31 18.82 -5.55
N GLY A 302 -0.06 17.51 -5.46
CA GLY A 302 -0.30 16.52 -6.50
C GLY A 302 0.79 16.52 -7.57
N ARG A 303 1.89 17.26 -7.36
CA ARG A 303 3.02 17.33 -8.30
C ARG A 303 4.27 16.81 -7.66
N SER A 304 5.06 16.14 -8.48
CA SER A 304 6.40 15.70 -8.15
C SER A 304 7.34 16.90 -7.99
N ASP A 305 7.86 17.04 -6.79
CA ASP A 305 8.92 17.96 -6.42
C ASP A 305 10.29 17.27 -6.48
N ILE A 306 11.35 18.04 -6.23
CA ILE A 306 12.73 17.52 -6.27
C ILE A 306 13.49 17.92 -5.01
N LEU A 307 13.93 16.93 -4.26
CA LEU A 307 15.00 17.08 -3.28
C LEU A 307 16.36 16.92 -3.96
N ARG A 308 17.14 17.99 -3.98
CA ARG A 308 18.44 18.08 -4.65
C ARG A 308 19.57 18.07 -3.63
N GLN A 309 20.50 17.13 -3.75
CA GLN A 309 21.70 17.02 -2.91
C GLN A 309 22.99 17.08 -3.75
N GLU A 310 23.94 17.93 -3.36
CA GLU A 310 25.30 17.94 -3.95
C GLU A 310 26.20 16.83 -3.35
N LYS A 311 27.08 16.26 -4.18
CA LYS A 311 28.11 15.27 -3.82
C LYS A 311 29.48 15.93 -3.61
N GLY A 312 30.38 15.31 -2.83
CA GLY A 312 31.72 15.85 -2.64
C GLY A 312 32.72 14.91 -1.95
N SER A 313 33.96 14.87 -2.47
CA SER A 313 35.15 14.43 -1.71
C SER A 313 36.49 15.05 -2.18
N TRP A 314 36.53 15.87 -3.23
CA TRP A 314 37.79 16.25 -3.90
C TRP A 314 37.98 17.74 -4.23
N ASP A 315 37.05 18.61 -3.87
CA ASP A 315 37.26 20.05 -4.02
C ASP A 315 37.06 20.74 -2.67
N ASP A 316 37.94 21.68 -2.35
CA ASP A 316 37.97 22.45 -1.09
C ASP A 316 36.77 23.44 -0.97
N ASP A 317 35.71 23.23 -1.76
CA ASP A 317 34.46 23.98 -1.71
C ASP A 317 33.48 23.27 -0.75
N ASP A 318 33.56 23.67 0.52
CA ASP A 318 32.55 23.41 1.56
C ASP A 318 31.18 24.02 1.19
N GLN A 319 30.40 23.34 0.36
CA GLN A 319 28.97 23.64 0.20
C GLN A 319 28.16 22.33 0.14
N MET A 320 28.00 21.70 1.31
CA MET A 320 26.98 20.70 1.67
C MET A 320 25.56 21.26 1.51
N THR A 321 25.24 21.81 0.34
CA THR A 321 23.99 22.50 0.08
C THR A 321 22.99 21.54 -0.51
N ALA A 322 21.76 21.60 0.00
CA ALA A 322 20.64 20.89 -0.53
C ALA A 322 19.42 21.80 -0.55
N HIS A 323 18.54 21.53 -1.50
CA HIS A 323 17.36 22.33 -1.73
C HIS A 323 16.19 21.42 -2.02
N VAL A 324 15.02 21.83 -1.56
CA VAL A 324 13.77 21.37 -2.17
C VAL A 324 13.43 22.33 -3.30
N LEU A 325 12.98 21.76 -4.41
CA LEU A 325 12.53 22.46 -5.59
C LEU A 325 11.07 22.07 -5.76
N LEU A 326 10.17 22.95 -5.34
CA LEU A 326 8.73 22.71 -5.43
C LEU A 326 8.24 23.02 -6.84
N SER A 327 7.65 22.05 -7.53
CA SER A 327 7.17 22.22 -8.90
C SER A 327 6.05 23.27 -8.96
N GLN A 328 5.99 24.01 -10.07
CA GLN A 328 4.89 24.91 -10.38
C GLN A 328 4.04 24.40 -11.56
N GLY A 329 4.37 23.22 -12.07
CA GLY A 329 3.72 22.55 -13.20
C GLY A 329 3.92 23.18 -14.58
N ASP A 330 4.74 24.23 -14.69
CA ASP A 330 5.08 24.88 -15.95
C ASP A 330 6.58 24.77 -16.29
N GLY A 331 7.28 23.89 -15.59
CA GLY A 331 8.74 23.72 -15.64
C GLY A 331 9.54 24.74 -14.83
N ASN A 332 8.87 25.66 -14.11
CA ASN A 332 9.50 26.44 -13.06
C ASN A 332 9.40 25.72 -11.71
N PHE A 333 10.36 26.03 -10.84
CA PHE A 333 10.42 25.49 -9.49
C PHE A 333 10.66 26.61 -8.47
N THR A 334 9.98 26.51 -7.33
CA THR A 334 10.28 27.34 -6.17
C THR A 334 11.41 26.68 -5.38
N ARG A 335 12.57 27.32 -5.36
CA ARG A 335 13.76 26.81 -4.67
C ARG A 335 13.77 27.20 -3.20
N ILE A 336 13.86 26.20 -2.33
CA ILE A 336 13.85 26.35 -0.88
C ILE A 336 15.15 25.76 -0.31
N PRO A 337 16.01 26.57 0.33
CA PRO A 337 17.24 26.07 0.93
C PRO A 337 16.94 25.24 2.17
N LEU A 338 17.57 24.07 2.29
CA LEU A 338 17.46 23.27 3.50
C LEU A 338 18.28 23.89 4.64
N PRO A 339 17.80 23.82 5.89
CA PRO A 339 18.53 24.32 7.05
C PRO A 339 19.78 23.47 7.32
N GLU A 340 20.79 24.07 7.99
CA GLU A 340 22.03 23.37 8.35
C GLU A 340 21.80 22.08 9.18
N SER A 341 20.67 22.00 9.90
CA SER A 341 20.25 20.84 10.70
C SER A 341 19.92 19.60 9.88
N PHE A 342 19.81 19.70 8.55
CA PHE A 342 19.57 18.56 7.64
C PHE A 342 20.87 17.72 7.42
N GLU A 343 22.04 18.27 7.75
CA GLU A 343 23.34 17.57 7.82
C GLU A 343 23.64 16.60 6.66
N LEU A 344 23.48 17.06 5.41
CA LEU A 344 23.75 16.24 4.23
C LEU A 344 25.24 16.16 3.93
N LYS A 345 25.80 14.97 4.11
CA LYS A 345 27.19 14.65 3.80
C LYS A 345 27.36 14.09 2.39
N GLY A 346 26.51 14.50 1.44
CA GLY A 346 26.57 14.10 0.04
C GLY A 346 26.72 12.59 -0.17
N ASP A 347 27.88 12.16 -0.67
CA ASP A 347 28.19 10.75 -0.94
C ASP A 347 28.24 9.85 0.30
N PHE A 348 28.32 10.44 1.50
CA PHE A 348 28.28 9.74 2.77
C PHE A 348 26.86 9.56 3.33
N THR A 349 25.82 9.81 2.52
CA THR A 349 24.42 9.60 2.91
C THR A 349 23.61 8.86 1.85
N ASN A 350 22.69 8.00 2.33
CA ASN A 350 21.57 7.47 1.56
C ASN A 350 20.31 8.19 2.01
N LEU A 351 19.44 8.56 1.06
CA LEU A 351 18.13 9.14 1.32
C LEU A 351 17.07 8.23 0.69
N TYR A 352 15.94 8.09 1.37
CA TYR A 352 14.76 7.36 0.91
C TYR A 352 13.56 8.30 1.10
N ILE A 353 12.65 8.28 0.14
CA ILE A 353 11.43 9.09 0.12
C ILE A 353 10.26 8.16 0.42
N GLY A 354 9.27 8.66 1.15
CA GLY A 354 8.02 7.99 1.49
C GLY A 354 7.26 8.79 2.55
N ASP A 355 5.98 8.51 2.75
CA ASP A 355 5.11 9.16 3.74
C ASP A 355 5.18 8.39 5.08
N PHE A 356 6.09 8.78 5.97
CA PHE A 356 6.30 7.99 7.20
C PHE A 356 5.35 8.35 8.34
N ASN A 357 4.56 9.42 8.22
CA ASN A 357 3.61 9.84 9.24
C ASN A 357 2.15 9.77 8.80
N GLY A 358 1.87 9.42 7.55
CA GLY A 358 0.54 9.23 6.99
C GLY A 358 -0.20 10.54 6.75
N ASP A 359 0.51 11.62 6.40
CA ASP A 359 -0.10 12.94 6.13
C ASP A 359 -0.23 13.29 4.64
N ASP A 360 0.01 12.29 3.78
CA ASP A 360 0.04 12.33 2.32
C ASP A 360 1.10 13.29 1.76
N ARG A 361 2.15 13.58 2.55
CA ARG A 361 3.35 14.27 2.05
C ARG A 361 4.52 13.32 2.10
N ASP A 362 5.32 13.39 1.06
CA ASP A 362 6.59 12.68 1.06
C ASP A 362 7.55 13.27 2.09
N ASP A 363 8.16 12.38 2.85
CA ASP A 363 9.18 12.68 3.85
C ASP A 363 10.54 12.14 3.41
N VAL A 364 11.56 12.30 4.27
CA VAL A 364 12.92 11.84 3.96
C VAL A 364 13.53 11.04 5.10
N LEU A 365 13.77 9.75 4.86
CA LEU A 365 14.63 8.94 5.71
C LEU A 365 16.09 9.13 5.30
N ARG A 366 16.91 9.65 6.22
CA ARG A 366 18.35 9.82 6.04
C ARG A 366 19.12 8.73 6.77
N GLN A 367 20.09 8.12 6.08
CA GLN A 367 21.03 7.15 6.64
C GLN A 367 22.49 7.53 6.30
N GLU A 368 23.42 7.42 7.27
CA GLU A 368 24.86 7.62 7.00
C GLU A 368 25.54 6.39 6.37
N LYS A 369 26.52 6.63 5.50
CA LYS A 369 27.27 5.62 4.75
C LYS A 369 28.71 5.49 5.25
N GLY A 370 29.13 4.26 5.56
CA GLY A 370 30.50 3.93 6.00
C GLY A 370 30.76 2.42 5.97
N SER A 371 32.01 2.01 5.70
CA SER A 371 32.40 0.60 5.45
C SER A 371 33.35 0.01 6.52
N TRP A 372 33.70 0.77 7.56
CA TRP A 372 34.54 0.31 8.66
C TRP A 372 33.76 0.37 9.97
N ASP A 373 33.92 -0.68 10.80
CA ASP A 373 33.16 -0.96 12.04
C ASP A 373 33.19 0.17 13.11
N ASP A 374 33.92 1.27 12.88
CA ASP A 374 34.21 2.33 13.87
C ASP A 374 33.60 3.72 13.54
N ASP A 375 32.90 3.90 12.41
CA ASP A 375 32.32 5.20 12.04
C ASP A 375 30.91 5.39 12.64
N ASP A 376 30.71 6.58 13.25
CA ASP A 376 29.61 7.04 14.12
C ASP A 376 28.30 6.23 14.07
N MET A 377 28.19 5.35 15.06
CA MET A 377 26.98 4.60 15.39
C MET A 377 25.94 5.55 16.00
N GLY A 378 24.95 6.02 15.21
CA GLY A 378 23.73 6.63 15.78
C GLY A 378 23.00 7.77 15.04
N THR A 379 22.99 7.84 13.70
CA THR A 379 22.54 9.08 13.01
C THR A 379 21.43 8.93 11.97
N ALA A 380 20.81 7.75 11.82
CA ALA A 380 19.63 7.64 10.95
C ALA A 380 18.42 8.33 11.58
N HIS A 381 17.71 9.12 10.80
CA HIS A 381 16.55 9.88 11.26
C HIS A 381 15.61 10.15 10.10
N VAL A 382 14.33 10.33 10.44
CA VAL A 382 13.30 10.76 9.49
C VAL A 382 13.17 12.28 9.58
N LEU A 383 12.91 12.90 8.44
CA LEU A 383 12.70 14.32 8.27
C LEU A 383 11.29 14.47 7.70
N LEU A 384 10.35 14.88 8.54
CA LEU A 384 8.96 15.07 8.16
C LEU A 384 8.76 16.37 7.41
N SER A 385 8.18 16.33 6.22
CA SER A 385 7.84 17.53 5.47
C SER A 385 6.81 18.38 6.21
N GLN A 386 6.91 19.69 6.06
CA GLN A 386 5.94 20.65 6.61
C GLN A 386 5.07 21.27 5.51
N GLY A 387 5.22 20.80 4.25
CA GLY A 387 4.52 21.29 3.07
C GLY A 387 4.96 22.66 2.55
N ASP A 388 5.85 23.35 3.24
CA ASP A 388 6.44 24.62 2.83
C ASP A 388 7.90 24.48 2.36
N GLY A 389 8.35 23.24 2.13
CA GLY A 389 9.73 22.87 1.82
C GLY A 389 10.70 22.86 3.01
N ASN A 390 10.22 23.08 4.24
CA ASN A 390 10.97 22.79 5.47
C ASN A 390 10.65 21.39 6.00
N PHE A 391 11.52 20.89 6.88
CA PHE A 391 11.38 19.57 7.49
C PHE A 391 11.63 19.62 9.00
N THR A 392 10.92 18.74 9.72
CA THR A 392 11.10 18.50 11.16
C THR A 392 11.80 17.16 11.37
N ARG A 393 12.85 17.14 12.18
CA ARG A 393 13.64 15.92 12.43
C ARG A 393 13.02 15.06 13.53
N ILE A 394 12.83 13.77 13.23
CA ILE A 394 12.44 12.72 14.17
C ILE A 394 13.58 11.71 14.33
N PRO A 395 14.05 11.45 15.56
CA PRO A 395 15.04 10.42 15.82
C PRO A 395 14.43 9.02 15.71
N LEU A 396 15.20 8.06 15.18
CA LEU A 396 14.84 6.64 15.26
C LEU A 396 15.22 6.04 16.63
N PRO A 397 14.58 4.93 17.07
CA PRO A 397 14.92 4.24 18.31
C PRO A 397 16.41 3.91 18.42
N GLU A 398 16.97 4.09 19.62
CA GLU A 398 18.38 3.73 19.89
C GLU A 398 18.67 2.23 19.66
N SER A 399 17.67 1.36 19.81
CA SER A 399 17.79 -0.08 19.51
C SER A 399 18.00 -0.36 18.02
N PHE A 400 17.61 0.60 17.17
CA PHE A 400 17.58 0.44 15.74
C PHE A 400 18.87 0.93 15.05
N GLU A 401 19.92 0.11 15.16
CA GLU A 401 21.20 0.39 14.49
C GLU A 401 21.09 0.23 12.95
N LEU A 402 20.96 1.34 12.23
CA LEU A 402 21.09 1.42 10.77
C LEU A 402 22.53 1.68 10.35
N LYS A 403 23.28 0.60 10.08
CA LYS A 403 24.65 0.70 9.55
C LYS A 403 24.64 0.75 8.03
N GLY A 404 24.57 1.95 7.45
CA GLY A 404 24.73 2.28 6.03
C GLY A 404 24.81 1.12 5.03
N ASP A 405 25.99 0.94 4.40
CA ASP A 405 26.27 -0.07 3.36
C ASP A 405 26.15 -1.55 3.83
N LEU A 406 25.82 -1.75 5.11
CA LEU A 406 25.57 -3.04 5.75
C LEU A 406 24.07 -3.30 5.97
N THR A 407 23.17 -2.51 5.36
CA THR A 407 21.73 -2.77 5.40
C THR A 407 21.12 -2.60 4.01
N ASN A 408 20.22 -3.50 3.62
CA ASN A 408 19.26 -3.19 2.56
C ASN A 408 18.00 -2.63 3.23
N LEU A 409 17.41 -1.60 2.63
CA LEU A 409 16.24 -0.90 3.13
C LEU A 409 15.21 -0.78 2.01
N TYR A 410 13.95 -0.94 2.38
CA TYR A 410 12.78 -0.81 1.53
C TYR A 410 11.79 0.11 2.27
N VAL A 411 11.19 1.06 1.55
CA VAL A 411 10.18 2.00 2.05
C VAL A 411 8.96 1.77 1.16
N GLU A 412 7.88 1.27 1.74
CA GLU A 412 6.61 0.96 1.08
C GLU A 412 5.50 0.91 2.14
N ASP A 413 4.25 1.15 1.73
CA ASP A 413 3.05 0.89 2.53
C ASP A 413 2.78 -0.62 2.62
N LEU A 414 3.32 -1.27 3.67
CA LEU A 414 3.31 -2.73 3.80
C LEU A 414 1.98 -3.26 4.33
N ASN A 415 1.16 -2.43 4.96
CA ASN A 415 -0.11 -2.81 5.58
C ASN A 415 -1.34 -2.13 4.94
N GLY A 416 -1.15 -1.18 4.02
CA GLY A 416 -2.20 -0.53 3.25
C GLY A 416 -2.90 0.63 3.91
N ASP A 417 -2.32 1.23 4.94
CA ASP A 417 -2.96 2.34 5.64
C ASP A 417 -2.52 3.72 5.15
N GLY A 418 -1.79 3.77 4.04
CA GLY A 418 -1.25 4.99 3.45
C GLY A 418 0.04 5.48 4.10
N GLN A 419 0.48 4.88 5.21
CA GLN A 419 1.74 5.20 5.86
C GLN A 419 2.84 4.23 5.42
N ASP A 420 3.96 4.76 4.94
CA ASP A 420 5.10 3.95 4.55
C ASP A 420 5.87 3.39 5.76
N GLU A 421 6.13 2.07 5.73
CA GLU A 421 7.00 1.40 6.67
C GLU A 421 8.42 1.19 6.14
N ILE A 422 9.36 1.11 7.08
CA ILE A 422 10.77 0.87 6.78
C ILE A 422 11.11 -0.60 7.03
N LEU A 423 11.18 -1.41 5.98
CA LEU A 423 11.68 -2.78 6.06
C LEU A 423 13.21 -2.82 5.92
N VAL A 424 13.88 -3.39 6.92
CA VAL A 424 15.35 -3.44 6.98
C VAL A 424 15.87 -4.87 7.04
N GLN A 425 16.84 -5.14 6.17
CA GLN A 425 17.63 -6.37 6.16
C GLN A 425 19.09 -6.08 6.55
N LYS A 426 19.51 -6.53 7.75
CA LYS A 426 20.90 -6.37 8.21
C LYS A 426 21.87 -7.34 7.51
N LYS A 427 23.04 -6.84 7.10
CA LYS A 427 24.17 -7.57 6.47
C LYS A 427 25.30 -7.72 7.49
N HIS A 428 25.65 -8.95 7.85
CA HIS A 428 26.69 -9.20 8.86
C HIS A 428 28.12 -9.14 8.26
N PRO A 429 29.14 -8.55 8.94
CA PRO A 429 30.49 -8.35 8.38
C PRO A 429 31.36 -9.62 8.24
N ARG A 430 30.97 -10.78 8.78
CA ARG A 430 31.88 -11.95 8.95
C ARG A 430 31.32 -13.35 8.61
N GLY A 431 30.30 -13.46 7.75
CA GLY A 431 29.88 -14.75 7.18
C GLY A 431 29.13 -15.71 8.14
N GLU A 432 28.66 -15.21 9.29
CA GLU A 432 27.63 -15.89 10.07
C GLU A 432 26.29 -15.75 9.36
N ARG A 433 25.54 -16.86 9.28
CA ARG A 433 24.43 -17.02 8.34
C ARG A 433 23.12 -16.39 8.80
N SER A 434 22.92 -16.09 10.09
CA SER A 434 21.64 -15.57 10.60
C SER A 434 21.49 -14.07 10.34
N ARG A 435 20.51 -13.69 9.52
CA ARG A 435 20.16 -12.29 9.22
C ARG A 435 18.73 -12.04 9.68
N THR A 436 18.49 -10.93 10.39
CA THR A 436 17.15 -10.55 10.85
C THR A 436 16.50 -9.50 9.96
N LEU A 437 15.30 -9.74 9.44
CA LEU A 437 14.39 -8.70 8.93
C LEU A 437 13.67 -8.01 10.09
N ARG A 438 13.55 -6.69 9.99
CA ARG A 438 12.95 -5.80 10.99
C ARG A 438 12.14 -4.74 10.27
N ILE A 439 11.06 -4.28 10.89
CA ILE A 439 10.21 -3.20 10.38
C ILE A 439 10.29 -2.04 11.36
N LEU A 440 10.24 -0.80 10.86
CA LEU A 440 9.88 0.35 11.67
C LEU A 440 8.64 1.01 11.10
N ARG A 441 7.82 1.50 12.01
CA ARG A 441 6.61 2.24 11.73
C ARG A 441 6.46 3.40 12.72
N SER A 442 5.82 4.48 12.30
CA SER A 442 5.46 5.61 13.16
C SER A 442 4.01 5.46 13.68
N ASP A 443 3.82 4.92 14.88
CA ASP A 443 2.47 4.62 15.38
C ASP A 443 1.65 5.86 15.77
N ASP A 444 2.32 6.99 16.01
CA ASP A 444 1.73 8.27 16.46
C ASP A 444 2.13 9.45 15.55
N GLY A 445 2.75 9.17 14.40
CA GLY A 445 3.28 10.18 13.48
C GLY A 445 4.53 10.91 13.96
N GLU A 446 4.96 10.72 15.22
CA GLU A 446 6.06 11.46 15.84
C GLU A 446 7.20 10.56 16.37
N ASN A 447 6.97 9.26 16.54
CA ASN A 447 7.91 8.30 17.09
C ASN A 447 7.87 6.97 16.34
N PHE A 448 9.05 6.42 16.03
CA PHE A 448 9.15 5.12 15.38
C PHE A 448 9.23 3.99 16.41
N THR A 449 8.50 2.91 16.17
CA THR A 449 8.58 1.65 16.91
C THR A 449 9.25 0.58 16.04
N GLU A 450 10.07 -0.27 16.66
CA GLU A 450 10.76 -1.37 15.98
C GLU A 450 9.99 -2.69 16.16
N TYR A 451 9.71 -3.36 15.05
CA TYR A 451 8.93 -4.59 14.96
C TYR A 451 9.80 -5.74 14.43
N LEU A 452 9.71 -6.91 15.08
CA LEU A 452 10.44 -8.11 14.68
C LEU A 452 9.57 -9.02 13.82
N LEU A 453 10.05 -9.36 12.62
CA LEU A 453 9.38 -10.34 11.78
C LEU A 453 9.49 -11.77 12.35
N PRO A 454 8.48 -12.63 12.14
CA PRO A 454 8.49 -14.04 12.55
C PRO A 454 9.74 -14.80 12.07
N SER A 455 10.18 -15.83 12.82
CA SER A 455 11.38 -16.62 12.50
C SER A 455 11.36 -17.20 11.08
N ALA A 456 10.18 -17.56 10.58
CA ALA A 456 9.97 -18.12 9.25
C ALA A 456 10.40 -17.20 8.08
N LEU A 457 10.45 -15.87 8.31
CA LEU A 457 10.88 -14.87 7.34
C LEU A 457 12.35 -14.45 7.52
N GLN A 458 13.07 -15.07 8.47
CA GLN A 458 14.47 -14.76 8.74
C GLN A 458 15.37 -15.47 7.73
N PHE A 459 15.63 -14.82 6.59
CA PHE A 459 16.40 -15.42 5.50
C PHE A 459 17.91 -15.26 5.69
N ASN A 460 18.61 -16.39 5.84
CA ASN A 460 20.08 -16.45 5.84
C ASN A 460 20.67 -15.98 4.50
N GLY A 461 21.16 -14.74 4.46
CA GLY A 461 21.66 -14.14 3.23
C GLY A 461 23.14 -14.39 3.01
N ASP A 462 23.49 -14.67 1.76
CA ASP A 462 24.67 -14.11 1.09
C ASP A 462 24.37 -13.77 -0.38
N GLY A 463 23.09 -13.61 -0.72
CA GLY A 463 22.61 -12.97 -1.96
C GLY A 463 21.26 -13.46 -2.45
N ARG A 464 20.27 -13.39 -1.55
CA ARG A 464 18.87 -13.36 -1.94
C ARG A 464 18.47 -11.89 -2.13
N LYS A 465 17.74 -11.57 -3.20
CA LYS A 465 17.13 -10.26 -3.40
C LYS A 465 15.68 -10.31 -2.94
N LEU A 466 15.24 -9.25 -2.28
CA LEU A 466 13.85 -9.05 -1.89
C LEU A 466 13.22 -8.05 -2.87
N TYR A 467 12.01 -8.36 -3.27
CA TYR A 467 11.11 -7.47 -4.02
C TYR A 467 9.78 -7.51 -3.28
N ILE A 468 9.16 -6.35 -3.13
CA ILE A 468 7.93 -6.14 -2.36
C ILE A 468 6.97 -5.44 -3.32
N ALA A 469 5.73 -5.91 -3.39
CA ALA A 469 4.65 -5.34 -4.18
C ALA A 469 3.32 -6.00 -3.75
N ASP A 470 2.19 -5.50 -4.21
CA ASP A 470 0.88 -6.17 -4.08
C ASP A 470 0.68 -7.21 -5.21
N TYR A 471 1.21 -8.43 -5.06
CA TYR A 471 1.04 -9.46 -6.08
C TYR A 471 -0.33 -10.15 -6.00
N ASP A 472 -1.06 -10.09 -4.89
CA ASP A 472 -2.33 -10.79 -4.73
C ASP A 472 -3.59 -9.93 -4.96
N GLY A 473 -3.44 -8.60 -4.97
CA GLY A 473 -4.47 -7.62 -5.29
C GLY A 473 -5.30 -7.23 -4.07
N ASN A 474 -4.71 -7.34 -2.88
CA ASN A 474 -5.36 -6.98 -1.63
C ASN A 474 -5.22 -5.48 -1.30
N GLY A 475 -4.51 -4.71 -2.13
CA GLY A 475 -4.23 -3.29 -1.96
C GLY A 475 -2.97 -3.00 -1.14
N PHE A 476 -2.24 -4.02 -0.67
CA PHE A 476 -1.13 -3.88 0.26
C PHE A 476 0.17 -4.33 -0.39
N ASN A 477 1.26 -3.58 -0.24
CA ASN A 477 2.59 -4.02 -0.68
C ASN A 477 3.17 -5.04 0.30
N ASN A 478 2.44 -6.12 0.53
CA ASN A 478 2.70 -7.08 1.60
C ASN A 478 3.28 -8.41 1.09
N ASP A 479 3.38 -8.58 -0.23
CA ASP A 479 3.91 -9.78 -0.84
C ASP A 479 5.42 -9.69 -1.08
N LEU A 480 6.16 -10.47 -0.30
CA LEU A 480 7.61 -10.55 -0.36
C LEU A 480 8.08 -11.63 -1.33
N LEU A 481 8.59 -11.23 -2.49
CA LEU A 481 9.25 -12.12 -3.43
C LEU A 481 10.74 -12.26 -3.09
N VAL A 482 11.11 -13.44 -2.59
CA VAL A 482 12.48 -13.77 -2.17
C VAL A 482 13.17 -14.57 -3.27
N GLN A 483 14.04 -13.93 -4.04
CA GLN A 483 14.81 -14.59 -5.09
C GLN A 483 16.07 -15.24 -4.52
N SER A 484 16.26 -16.56 -4.70
CA SER A 484 17.48 -17.27 -4.31
C SER A 484 18.47 -17.46 -5.48
N PHE A 485 19.73 -17.77 -5.16
CA PHE A 485 20.74 -18.15 -6.15
C PHE A 485 20.52 -19.53 -6.82
N ALA A 486 19.52 -20.29 -6.36
CA ALA A 486 19.30 -21.68 -6.74
C ALA A 486 18.32 -21.88 -7.92
N ASN A 487 17.95 -20.81 -8.65
CA ASN A 487 16.89 -20.81 -9.69
C ASN A 487 15.47 -20.90 -9.15
N GLU A 488 15.27 -20.44 -7.92
CA GLU A 488 13.99 -20.51 -7.24
C GLU A 488 13.75 -19.17 -6.58
N ALA A 489 12.57 -18.59 -6.83
CA ALA A 489 12.02 -17.57 -5.97
C ALA A 489 10.85 -18.15 -5.18
N ARG A 490 10.66 -17.59 -3.99
CA ARG A 490 9.50 -17.90 -3.16
C ARG A 490 8.76 -16.59 -2.92
N LEU A 491 7.47 -16.60 -3.22
CA LEU A 491 6.57 -15.52 -2.84
C LEU A 491 6.02 -15.83 -1.45
N TYR A 492 6.05 -14.85 -0.56
CA TYR A 492 5.46 -14.88 0.76
C TYR A 492 4.43 -13.75 0.84
N SER A 493 3.16 -14.08 0.96
CA SER A 493 2.15 -13.11 1.42
C SER A 493 2.28 -12.99 2.94
N ILE A 494 2.42 -11.77 3.45
CA ILE A 494 2.68 -11.47 4.86
C ILE A 494 1.58 -10.54 5.37
N ASP A 495 0.86 -10.95 6.41
CA ASP A 495 -0.04 -10.05 7.13
C ASP A 495 0.79 -9.14 8.07
N PHE A 496 1.33 -8.05 7.52
CA PHE A 496 2.15 -7.10 8.28
C PHE A 496 1.35 -6.44 9.40
N GLN A 497 0.06 -6.14 9.20
CA GLN A 497 -0.80 -5.56 10.23
C GLN A 497 -0.86 -6.46 11.47
N SER A 498 -1.05 -7.77 11.32
CA SER A 498 -1.05 -8.70 12.45
C SER A 498 0.27 -8.71 13.23
N ILE A 499 1.39 -8.50 12.54
CA ILE A 499 2.74 -8.48 13.14
C ILE A 499 2.94 -7.17 13.91
N LEU A 500 2.47 -6.06 13.36
CA LEU A 500 2.44 -4.77 14.03
C LEU A 500 1.60 -4.90 15.31
N ASP A 501 0.34 -5.33 15.18
CA ASP A 501 -0.60 -5.51 16.30
C ASP A 501 -0.09 -6.43 17.40
N ALA A 502 0.60 -7.52 17.05
CA ALA A 502 1.08 -8.52 18.00
C ALA A 502 2.24 -8.05 18.90
N SER A 503 2.92 -6.97 18.53
CA SER A 503 4.10 -6.47 19.25
C SER A 503 3.89 -5.15 19.98
N VAL A 504 2.75 -4.49 19.74
CA VAL A 504 2.32 -3.39 20.60
C VAL A 504 2.01 -3.94 21.98
N ASP A 505 2.37 -3.21 23.04
CA ASP A 505 1.86 -3.50 24.36
C ASP A 505 0.34 -3.28 24.35
N GLN A 506 -0.40 -4.32 23.96
CA GLN A 506 -1.87 -4.33 23.92
C GLN A 506 -2.50 -4.14 25.32
N SER A 507 -1.68 -3.95 26.36
CA SER A 507 -2.20 -3.59 27.67
C SER A 507 -2.62 -2.13 27.77
N ILE A 508 -2.18 -1.23 26.88
CA ILE A 508 -2.54 0.21 26.86
C ILE A 508 -3.15 0.66 25.53
N LEU A 509 -4.08 1.61 25.58
CA LEU A 509 -4.73 2.18 24.40
C LEU A 509 -3.71 2.89 23.51
N ASN A 510 -3.88 2.82 22.19
CA ASN A 510 -3.10 3.62 21.24
C ASN A 510 -3.16 5.12 21.58
N ALA A 511 -2.02 5.81 21.46
CA ALA A 511 -1.90 7.21 21.84
C ALA A 511 -2.70 8.17 20.92
N GLY A 512 -2.73 7.89 19.62
CA GLY A 512 -3.55 8.62 18.64
C GLY A 512 -5.04 8.44 18.93
N ASP A 513 -5.48 7.20 19.17
CA ASP A 513 -6.87 6.93 19.53
C ASP A 513 -7.26 7.65 20.85
N TYR A 514 -6.37 7.64 21.86
CA TYR A 514 -6.59 8.39 23.10
C TYR A 514 -6.69 9.90 22.85
N ALA A 515 -5.88 10.46 21.96
CA ALA A 515 -5.92 11.86 21.57
C ALA A 515 -7.23 12.21 20.85
N ALA A 516 -7.70 11.37 19.92
CA ALA A 516 -8.97 11.54 19.21
C ALA A 516 -10.17 11.50 20.16
N LEU A 517 -10.20 10.52 21.09
CA LEU A 517 -11.24 10.46 22.13
C LEU A 517 -11.19 11.70 23.05
N SER A 518 -10.01 12.20 23.39
CA SER A 518 -9.83 13.42 24.18
C SER A 518 -10.34 14.66 23.46
N ALA A 519 -10.06 14.75 22.14
CA ALA A 519 -10.55 15.81 21.28
C ALA A 519 -12.08 15.78 21.20
N LEU A 520 -12.68 14.61 20.95
CA LEU A 520 -14.14 14.43 20.94
C LEU A 520 -14.77 14.86 22.27
N HIS A 521 -14.22 14.38 23.39
CA HIS A 521 -14.69 14.76 24.72
C HIS A 521 -14.57 16.27 24.96
N THR A 522 -13.52 16.91 24.47
CA THR A 522 -13.29 18.35 24.69
C THR A 522 -14.18 19.21 23.79
N SER A 523 -14.27 18.90 22.50
CA SER A 523 -15.00 19.68 21.49
C SER A 523 -16.51 19.61 21.68
N THR A 524 -17.01 18.50 22.24
CA THR A 524 -18.45 18.25 22.45
C THR A 524 -18.88 18.42 23.91
N ASN A 525 -18.10 19.18 24.69
CA ASN A 525 -18.45 19.59 26.05
C ASN A 525 -18.62 18.40 27.03
N GLY A 526 -17.72 17.42 26.95
CA GLY A 526 -17.68 16.15 27.71
C GLY A 526 -17.92 16.22 29.22
N LYS A 527 -17.59 17.35 29.83
CA LYS A 527 -17.89 17.60 31.25
C LYS A 527 -19.40 17.57 31.54
N HIS A 528 -20.25 17.77 30.54
CA HIS A 528 -21.70 17.89 30.64
C HIS A 528 -22.49 16.76 29.98
N TRP A 529 -21.84 15.76 29.37
CA TRP A 529 -22.51 14.57 28.86
C TRP A 529 -23.33 13.87 29.95
N LYS A 530 -24.44 13.23 29.56
CA LYS A 530 -25.32 12.49 30.49
C LYS A 530 -24.57 11.33 31.14
N ASN A 531 -23.86 10.55 30.33
CA ASN A 531 -22.98 9.46 30.75
C ASN A 531 -21.57 9.71 30.20
N LYS A 532 -20.63 9.82 31.13
CA LYS A 532 -19.21 10.05 30.88
C LYS A 532 -18.34 9.09 31.68
N THR A 533 -18.89 7.90 31.96
CA THR A 533 -18.16 6.87 32.69
C THR A 533 -16.91 6.50 31.89
N GLY A 534 -15.73 6.61 32.50
CA GLY A 534 -14.46 6.31 31.84
C GLY A 534 -13.80 7.48 31.10
N TRP A 535 -14.58 8.44 30.60
CA TRP A 535 -14.08 9.59 29.82
C TRP A 535 -13.39 10.67 30.68
N ASP A 536 -12.31 10.29 31.37
CA ASP A 536 -11.46 11.17 32.18
C ASP A 536 -10.06 11.25 31.57
N PHE A 537 -9.68 12.44 31.12
CA PHE A 537 -8.41 12.72 30.42
C PHE A 537 -7.43 13.50 31.29
N ASP A 538 -7.43 13.26 32.60
CA ASP A 538 -6.51 13.90 33.56
C ASP A 538 -5.03 13.43 33.41
N SER A 539 -4.76 12.43 32.55
CA SER A 539 -3.45 11.82 32.31
C SER A 539 -2.91 12.13 30.91
N GLU A 540 -1.63 12.46 30.81
CA GLU A 540 -0.90 12.58 29.52
C GLU A 540 -0.60 11.21 28.90
N THR A 541 -0.60 10.13 29.69
CA THR A 541 -0.39 8.76 29.19
C THR A 541 -1.71 8.04 28.97
N PRO A 542 -1.88 7.29 27.86
CA PRO A 542 -3.08 6.50 27.62
C PRO A 542 -3.37 5.48 28.74
N PRO A 543 -4.66 5.24 29.06
CA PRO A 543 -5.07 4.23 30.02
C PRO A 543 -4.85 2.80 29.50
N SER A 544 -4.93 1.81 30.39
CA SER A 544 -4.92 0.40 29.99
C SER A 544 -6.15 0.05 29.15
N VAL A 545 -6.04 -0.86 28.18
CA VAL A 545 -7.18 -1.36 27.37
C VAL A 545 -8.31 -1.89 28.25
N ASP A 546 -7.98 -2.63 29.32
CA ASP A 546 -8.96 -3.10 30.30
C ASP A 546 -9.77 -1.96 30.94
N ALA A 547 -9.15 -0.79 31.12
CA ALA A 547 -9.83 0.37 31.67
C ALA A 547 -10.71 1.07 30.62
N VAL A 548 -10.28 1.08 29.35
CA VAL A 548 -11.07 1.66 28.23
C VAL A 548 -12.27 0.78 27.89
N ASN A 549 -12.17 -0.54 28.05
CA ASN A 549 -13.32 -1.45 27.91
C ASN A 549 -14.43 -1.19 28.94
N ASP A 550 -14.15 -0.46 30.02
CA ASP A 550 -15.13 0.01 30.99
C ASP A 550 -15.66 1.44 30.67
N TRP A 551 -15.16 2.09 29.62
CA TRP A 551 -15.66 3.40 29.17
C TRP A 551 -17.02 3.24 28.52
N PHE A 552 -17.91 4.17 28.83
CA PHE A 552 -19.23 4.16 28.22
C PHE A 552 -19.13 4.50 26.73
N GLY A 553 -19.65 3.62 25.88
CA GLY A 553 -19.74 3.89 24.46
C GLY A 553 -18.42 3.79 23.70
N VAL A 554 -17.41 3.10 24.23
CA VAL A 554 -16.14 2.84 23.51
C VAL A 554 -15.88 1.36 23.47
N THR A 555 -15.61 0.82 22.29
CA THR A 555 -15.16 -0.56 22.09
C THR A 555 -13.74 -0.56 21.56
N VAL A 556 -12.89 -1.40 22.15
CA VAL A 556 -11.49 -1.56 21.75
C VAL A 556 -11.23 -3.02 21.37
N VAL A 557 -10.52 -3.23 20.27
CA VAL A 557 -9.98 -4.54 19.87
C VAL A 557 -8.46 -4.41 19.78
N GLY A 558 -7.73 -5.32 20.45
CA GLY A 558 -6.29 -5.11 20.68
C GLY A 558 -6.08 -3.86 21.52
N ASN A 559 -5.48 -2.82 20.94
CA ASN A 559 -5.34 -1.50 21.54
C ASN A 559 -5.96 -0.37 20.70
N ARG A 560 -6.77 -0.69 19.70
CA ARG A 560 -7.42 0.28 18.80
C ARG A 560 -8.92 0.39 19.03
N VAL A 561 -9.46 1.59 18.94
CA VAL A 561 -10.89 1.88 19.02
C VAL A 561 -11.57 1.40 17.75
N THR A 562 -12.57 0.54 17.90
CA THR A 562 -13.32 -0.02 16.78
C THR A 562 -14.78 0.43 16.75
N ALA A 563 -15.32 0.93 17.86
CA ALA A 563 -16.65 1.53 17.87
C ALA A 563 -16.77 2.64 18.91
N ILE A 564 -17.50 3.70 18.54
CA ILE A 564 -17.95 4.75 19.46
C ILE A 564 -19.49 4.81 19.37
N ASP A 565 -20.16 4.61 20.51
CA ASP A 565 -21.63 4.49 20.64
C ASP A 565 -22.07 5.43 21.78
N LEU A 566 -22.39 6.68 21.41
CA LEU A 566 -22.81 7.74 22.34
C LEU A 566 -24.18 8.36 21.98
N PRO A 567 -25.19 7.58 21.57
CA PRO A 567 -26.48 8.10 21.20
C PRO A 567 -27.14 8.74 22.41
N SER A 568 -27.90 9.81 22.18
CA SER A 568 -28.79 10.37 23.19
C SER A 568 -28.06 10.81 24.46
N ASN A 569 -26.81 11.29 24.36
CA ASN A 569 -25.90 11.50 25.49
C ASN A 569 -25.62 12.99 25.83
N SER A 570 -26.33 13.92 25.18
CA SER A 570 -26.17 15.39 25.34
C SER A 570 -24.75 15.88 25.02
N LEU A 571 -24.13 15.32 23.99
CA LEU A 571 -22.94 15.90 23.37
C LEU A 571 -23.34 17.25 22.76
N SER A 572 -22.58 18.31 23.02
CA SER A 572 -22.88 19.66 22.51
C SER A 572 -21.60 20.36 22.08
N GLY A 573 -21.55 20.92 20.87
CA GLY A 573 -20.33 21.52 20.33
C GLY A 573 -20.11 21.09 18.88
N THR A 574 -18.88 20.87 18.45
CA THR A 574 -18.55 20.47 17.08
C THR A 574 -17.80 19.14 17.04
N LEU A 575 -17.94 18.41 15.94
CA LEU A 575 -17.10 17.26 15.64
C LEU A 575 -15.64 17.73 15.42
N PRO A 576 -14.63 17.11 16.06
CA PRO A 576 -13.23 17.46 15.84
C PRO A 576 -12.65 16.70 14.64
N SER A 577 -11.70 17.30 13.93
CA SER A 577 -11.05 16.66 12.77
C SER A 577 -10.21 15.44 13.17
N GLU A 578 -9.72 15.40 14.41
CA GLU A 578 -8.93 14.30 14.97
C GLU A 578 -9.68 12.96 14.98
N LEU A 579 -11.02 12.94 14.83
CA LEU A 579 -11.76 11.69 14.63
C LEU A 579 -11.31 10.91 13.40
N GLY A 580 -10.84 11.59 12.34
CA GLY A 580 -10.31 10.96 11.12
C GLY A 580 -9.12 10.04 11.38
N SER A 581 -8.36 10.27 12.47
CA SER A 581 -7.21 9.43 12.84
C SER A 581 -7.57 8.05 13.39
N LEU A 582 -8.86 7.77 13.65
CA LEU A 582 -9.33 6.48 14.16
C LEU A 582 -9.42 5.42 13.06
N GLY A 583 -8.32 5.15 12.35
CA GLY A 583 -8.31 4.29 11.15
C GLY A 583 -8.83 2.86 11.33
N ASN A 584 -9.07 2.38 12.56
CA ASN A 584 -9.67 1.07 12.85
C ASN A 584 -11.16 1.14 13.25
N LEU A 585 -11.78 2.31 13.17
CA LEU A 585 -13.18 2.51 13.55
C LEU A 585 -14.11 1.85 12.52
N HIS A 586 -15.00 0.99 13.01
CA HIS A 586 -16.01 0.31 12.21
C HIS A 586 -17.40 0.90 12.41
N ALA A 587 -17.69 1.46 13.58
CA ALA A 587 -18.98 2.05 13.89
C ALA A 587 -18.83 3.37 14.66
N LEU A 588 -19.53 4.41 14.21
CA LEU A 588 -19.61 5.70 14.87
C LEU A 588 -21.08 6.12 14.97
N ASP A 589 -21.65 5.97 16.17
CA ASP A 589 -23.00 6.43 16.51
C ASP A 589 -22.91 7.60 17.49
N LEU A 590 -23.25 8.79 17.01
CA LEU A 590 -23.39 10.02 17.79
C LEU A 590 -24.80 10.61 17.67
N SER A 591 -25.79 9.77 17.34
CA SER A 591 -27.18 10.17 17.11
C SER A 591 -27.85 10.79 18.33
N GLU A 592 -28.98 11.48 18.13
CA GLU A 592 -29.81 12.06 19.19
C GLU A 592 -29.05 13.02 20.16
N ASN A 593 -28.12 13.82 19.64
CA ASN A 593 -27.31 14.75 20.44
C ASN A 593 -27.57 16.23 20.06
N ASP A 594 -26.81 17.15 20.67
CA ASP A 594 -26.88 18.59 20.41
C ASP A 594 -25.63 19.06 19.61
N LEU A 595 -25.09 18.22 18.71
CA LEU A 595 -23.92 18.55 17.89
C LEU A 595 -24.26 19.64 16.86
N THR A 596 -23.29 20.50 16.56
CA THR A 596 -23.41 21.65 15.66
C THR A 596 -22.19 21.78 14.77
N GLY A 597 -22.22 22.69 13.81
CA GLY A 597 -21.09 22.93 12.90
C GLY A 597 -21.13 22.02 11.68
N ALA A 598 -20.00 21.90 10.97
CA ALA A 598 -19.87 21.02 9.81
C ALA A 598 -19.45 19.61 10.21
N ILE A 599 -19.78 18.64 9.35
CA ILE A 599 -19.12 17.34 9.31
C ILE A 599 -17.69 17.59 8.79
N PRO A 600 -16.62 17.21 9.51
CA PRO A 600 -15.24 17.43 9.06
C PRO A 600 -14.88 16.54 7.86
N ASP A 601 -14.15 17.09 6.88
CA ASP A 601 -13.69 16.35 5.70
C ASP A 601 -12.83 15.12 6.07
N SER A 602 -12.09 15.19 7.18
CA SER A 602 -11.25 14.09 7.67
C SER A 602 -12.03 12.85 8.13
N LEU A 603 -13.36 12.92 8.28
CA LEU A 603 -14.14 11.69 8.48
C LEU A 603 -14.10 10.75 7.26
N GLY A 604 -13.80 11.28 6.06
CA GLY A 604 -13.55 10.48 4.86
C GLY A 604 -12.30 9.59 4.94
N GLU A 605 -11.38 9.85 5.88
CA GLU A 605 -10.15 9.06 6.08
C GLU A 605 -10.41 7.72 6.80
N LEU A 606 -11.63 7.49 7.30
CA LEU A 606 -12.01 6.30 8.06
C LEU A 606 -12.30 5.09 7.16
N GLY A 607 -11.30 4.63 6.40
CA GLY A 607 -11.48 3.58 5.38
C GLY A 607 -12.08 2.25 5.87
N ASN A 608 -12.08 1.96 7.17
CA ASN A 608 -12.69 0.76 7.78
C ASN A 608 -14.13 0.95 8.28
N LEU A 609 -14.70 2.16 8.19
CA LEU A 609 -16.02 2.49 8.72
C LEU A 609 -17.11 1.75 7.95
N GLN A 610 -18.04 1.15 8.69
CA GLN A 610 -19.17 0.38 8.17
C GLN A 610 -20.51 1.02 8.53
N ASP A 611 -20.57 1.67 9.69
CA ASP A 611 -21.78 2.29 10.23
C ASP A 611 -21.46 3.71 10.71
N LEU A 612 -22.11 4.71 10.09
CA LEU A 612 -22.01 6.11 10.46
C LEU A 612 -23.40 6.68 10.72
N ASP A 613 -23.70 6.92 11.99
CA ASP A 613 -24.95 7.54 12.43
C ASP A 613 -24.67 8.86 13.15
N LEU A 614 -25.05 9.96 12.49
CA LEU A 614 -25.00 11.32 13.01
C LEU A 614 -26.41 11.96 13.07
N SER A 615 -27.46 11.12 13.00
CA SER A 615 -28.85 11.55 12.94
C SER A 615 -29.30 12.33 14.19
N GLU A 616 -30.44 13.03 14.08
CA GLU A 616 -31.07 13.74 15.20
C GLU A 616 -30.09 14.68 15.95
N ASN A 617 -29.44 15.58 15.19
CA ASN A 617 -28.49 16.57 15.71
C ASN A 617 -28.80 17.99 15.16
N SER A 618 -27.86 18.91 15.20
CA SER A 618 -27.96 20.24 14.56
C SER A 618 -26.72 20.53 13.70
N LEU A 619 -26.18 19.50 13.05
CA LEU A 619 -25.09 19.61 12.08
C LEU A 619 -25.57 20.40 10.85
N SER A 620 -24.68 21.15 10.23
CA SER A 620 -25.00 22.15 9.21
C SER A 620 -23.91 22.25 8.15
N ASN A 621 -24.15 23.02 7.10
CA ASN A 621 -23.31 23.12 5.89
C ASN A 621 -23.45 21.91 4.97
N ALA A 622 -22.58 21.82 3.96
CA ALA A 622 -22.59 20.73 2.99
C ALA A 622 -22.15 19.41 3.62
N ILE A 623 -22.67 18.31 3.08
CA ILE A 623 -22.08 16.98 3.24
C ILE A 623 -20.71 17.01 2.52
N PRO A 624 -19.59 16.64 3.17
CA PRO A 624 -18.28 16.59 2.52
C PRO A 624 -18.24 15.55 1.40
N ASP A 625 -17.63 15.92 0.28
CA ASP A 625 -17.44 15.00 -0.86
C ASP A 625 -16.54 13.81 -0.47
N SER A 626 -15.63 13.99 0.51
CA SER A 626 -14.76 12.94 1.05
C SER A 626 -15.49 11.79 1.74
N LEU A 627 -16.77 11.94 2.09
CA LEU A 627 -17.55 10.78 2.56
C LEU A 627 -17.76 9.73 1.47
N GLY A 628 -17.57 10.08 0.19
CA GLY A 628 -17.54 9.13 -0.93
C GLY A 628 -16.37 8.16 -0.89
N ASP A 629 -15.28 8.47 -0.16
CA ASP A 629 -14.07 7.65 -0.08
C ASP A 629 -14.22 6.45 0.89
N LEU A 630 -15.33 6.38 1.65
CA LEU A 630 -15.59 5.35 2.65
C LEU A 630 -16.04 4.02 2.02
N GLY A 631 -15.16 3.38 1.24
CA GLY A 631 -15.48 2.20 0.43
C GLY A 631 -16.06 0.99 1.19
N ASN A 632 -15.91 0.91 2.52
CA ASN A 632 -16.48 -0.17 3.37
C ASN A 632 -17.84 0.18 4.01
N LEU A 633 -18.34 1.39 3.81
CA LEU A 633 -19.57 1.86 4.46
C LEU A 633 -20.79 1.06 4.00
N GLN A 634 -21.62 0.66 4.97
CA GLN A 634 -22.84 -0.11 4.76
C GLN A 634 -24.07 0.69 5.14
N ASP A 635 -24.01 1.45 6.24
CA ASP A 635 -25.13 2.27 6.71
C ASP A 635 -24.64 3.71 6.94
N LEU A 636 -25.30 4.66 6.29
CA LEU A 636 -25.07 6.10 6.45
C LEU A 636 -26.38 6.79 6.81
N ASP A 637 -26.45 7.30 8.04
CA ASP A 637 -27.59 8.07 8.54
C ASP A 637 -27.15 9.47 8.97
N LEU A 638 -27.59 10.47 8.20
CA LEU A 638 -27.40 11.89 8.47
C LEU A 638 -28.74 12.62 8.63
N SER A 639 -29.82 11.88 8.88
CA SER A 639 -31.18 12.40 8.96
C SER A 639 -31.38 13.38 10.12
N GLU A 640 -32.46 14.17 10.09
CA GLU A 640 -32.86 15.08 11.17
C GLU A 640 -31.72 16.04 11.61
N ASN A 641 -31.16 16.78 10.65
CA ASN A 641 -30.10 17.78 10.86
C ASN A 641 -30.39 19.09 10.08
N ASP A 642 -29.48 20.07 10.11
CA ASP A 642 -29.54 21.34 9.36
C ASP A 642 -28.61 21.33 8.11
N LEU A 643 -28.28 20.15 7.56
CA LEU A 643 -27.40 20.02 6.39
C LEU A 643 -28.02 20.66 5.15
N ASN A 644 -27.20 21.26 4.29
CA ASN A 644 -27.65 22.05 3.15
C ASN A 644 -26.73 21.92 1.94
N ASN A 645 -27.09 22.60 0.84
CA ASN A 645 -26.46 22.45 -0.49
C ASN A 645 -26.81 21.12 -1.17
N ALA A 646 -26.08 20.80 -2.24
CA ALA A 646 -26.33 19.59 -3.03
C ALA A 646 -25.87 18.34 -2.28
N ILE A 647 -26.50 17.21 -2.59
CA ILE A 647 -25.96 15.88 -2.30
C ILE A 647 -24.72 15.70 -3.19
N PRO A 648 -23.54 15.36 -2.63
CA PRO A 648 -22.34 15.06 -3.41
C PRO A 648 -22.55 13.89 -4.38
N SER A 649 -21.98 13.97 -5.58
CA SER A 649 -22.01 12.87 -6.55
C SER A 649 -21.18 11.67 -6.10
N GLU A 650 -20.14 11.95 -5.33
CA GLU A 650 -19.13 11.05 -4.78
C GLU A 650 -19.78 10.01 -3.83
N LEU A 651 -20.94 10.32 -3.23
CA LEU A 651 -21.71 9.31 -2.49
C LEU A 651 -22.16 8.14 -3.38
N GLY A 652 -22.14 8.28 -4.71
CA GLY A 652 -22.38 7.19 -5.66
C GLY A 652 -21.26 6.14 -5.70
N ASP A 653 -20.06 6.45 -5.19
CA ASP A 653 -18.90 5.56 -5.20
C ASP A 653 -18.91 4.54 -4.05
N LEU A 654 -19.85 4.65 -3.10
CA LEU A 654 -20.02 3.78 -1.94
C LEU A 654 -20.60 2.41 -2.31
N GLY A 655 -19.83 1.60 -3.05
CA GLY A 655 -20.29 0.34 -3.63
C GLY A 655 -20.81 -0.71 -2.64
N ASN A 656 -20.49 -0.61 -1.35
CA ASN A 656 -20.95 -1.51 -0.28
C ASN A 656 -22.19 -1.02 0.47
N LEU A 657 -22.70 0.19 0.17
CA LEU A 657 -23.79 0.81 0.91
C LEU A 657 -25.11 0.02 0.78
N LEU A 658 -25.77 -0.17 1.91
CA LEU A 658 -27.04 -0.88 2.09
C LEU A 658 -28.16 0.09 2.46
N SER A 659 -27.88 1.09 3.27
CA SER A 659 -28.82 2.13 3.67
C SER A 659 -28.22 3.52 3.54
N LEU A 660 -28.97 4.43 2.93
CA LEU A 660 -28.67 5.86 2.87
C LEU A 660 -29.89 6.66 3.32
N ASP A 661 -29.77 7.31 4.48
CA ASP A 661 -30.79 8.21 5.02
C ASP A 661 -30.25 9.63 5.16
N LEU A 662 -30.79 10.53 4.34
CA LEU A 662 -30.50 11.97 4.36
C LEU A 662 -31.78 12.79 4.61
N SER A 663 -32.83 12.15 5.14
CA SER A 663 -34.14 12.76 5.33
C SER A 663 -34.12 13.91 6.35
N GLU A 664 -35.17 14.73 6.36
CA GLU A 664 -35.36 15.81 7.34
C GLU A 664 -34.15 16.77 7.47
N ASN A 665 -33.66 17.26 6.34
CA ASN A 665 -32.57 18.24 6.23
C ASN A 665 -32.97 19.45 5.36
N SER A 666 -32.02 20.32 5.01
CA SER A 666 -32.19 21.44 4.08
C SER A 666 -31.40 21.24 2.76
N LEU A 667 -31.22 19.98 2.34
CA LEU A 667 -30.52 19.62 1.09
C LEU A 667 -31.31 20.11 -0.11
N ASN A 668 -30.61 20.60 -1.14
CA ASN A 668 -31.21 21.23 -2.31
C ASN A 668 -30.53 20.80 -3.61
N ASN A 669 -30.91 21.42 -4.72
CA ASN A 669 -30.51 21.01 -6.08
C ASN A 669 -31.07 19.63 -6.47
N ALA A 670 -30.60 19.09 -7.60
CA ALA A 670 -31.07 17.82 -8.13
C ALA A 670 -30.41 16.65 -7.42
N ILE A 671 -31.14 15.53 -7.34
CA ILE A 671 -30.59 14.23 -6.94
C ILE A 671 -29.52 13.83 -7.98
N PRO A 672 -28.27 13.52 -7.57
CA PRO A 672 -27.23 13.04 -8.47
C PRO A 672 -27.63 11.75 -9.18
N SER A 673 -27.23 11.60 -10.44
CA SER A 673 -27.46 10.36 -11.20
C SER A 673 -26.60 9.20 -10.70
N GLU A 674 -25.45 9.53 -10.14
CA GLU A 674 -24.40 8.66 -9.60
C GLU A 674 -24.92 7.84 -8.42
N LEU A 675 -25.93 8.30 -7.68
CA LEU A 675 -26.63 7.47 -6.69
C LEU A 675 -27.27 6.21 -7.31
N GLY A 676 -27.43 6.15 -8.63
CA GLY A 676 -27.85 4.95 -9.36
C GLY A 676 -26.79 3.84 -9.42
N ASP A 677 -25.53 4.13 -9.08
CA ASP A 677 -24.41 3.19 -9.12
C ASP A 677 -24.26 2.37 -7.82
N LEU A 678 -25.04 2.70 -6.78
CA LEU A 678 -25.10 1.99 -5.48
C LEU A 678 -25.78 0.61 -5.59
N GLY A 679 -25.16 -0.33 -6.31
CA GLY A 679 -25.77 -1.61 -6.68
C GLY A 679 -26.26 -2.51 -5.54
N ASN A 680 -25.74 -2.30 -4.31
CA ASN A 680 -26.11 -3.05 -3.11
C ASN A 680 -27.25 -2.41 -2.28
N LEU A 681 -27.65 -1.18 -2.61
CA LEU A 681 -28.58 -0.38 -1.79
C LEU A 681 -29.94 -1.05 -1.63
N LEU A 682 -30.43 -1.05 -0.38
CA LEU A 682 -31.71 -1.59 0.04
C LEU A 682 -32.70 -0.49 0.42
N SER A 683 -32.22 0.57 1.07
CA SER A 683 -33.02 1.74 1.46
C SER A 683 -32.39 3.04 0.97
N LEU A 684 -33.21 3.91 0.39
CA LEU A 684 -32.86 5.28 0.06
C LEU A 684 -33.95 6.21 0.55
N ASP A 685 -33.64 7.01 1.58
CA ASP A 685 -34.52 8.05 2.10
C ASP A 685 -33.90 9.43 1.92
N LEU A 686 -34.54 10.24 1.08
CA LEU A 686 -34.20 11.66 0.84
C LEU A 686 -35.42 12.55 1.11
N SER A 687 -36.38 12.07 1.88
CA SER A 687 -37.64 12.77 2.17
C SER A 687 -37.42 14.04 2.98
N GLU A 688 -38.44 14.93 3.02
CA GLU A 688 -38.44 16.13 3.88
C GLU A 688 -37.21 17.04 3.68
N ASN A 689 -36.89 17.36 2.42
CA ASN A 689 -35.77 18.22 2.03
C ASN A 689 -36.22 19.32 1.03
N ASP A 690 -35.27 20.13 0.55
CA ASP A 690 -35.47 21.16 -0.49
C ASP A 690 -35.01 20.69 -1.90
N LEU A 691 -34.96 19.38 -2.16
CA LEU A 691 -34.49 18.81 -3.44
C LEU A 691 -35.42 19.22 -4.59
N ASN A 692 -34.82 19.49 -5.75
CA ASN A 692 -35.53 19.95 -6.94
C ASN A 692 -35.04 19.23 -8.22
N GLY A 693 -35.39 19.74 -9.40
CA GLY A 693 -35.09 19.06 -10.65
C GLY A 693 -36.06 17.91 -10.94
N THR A 694 -35.60 16.88 -11.64
CA THR A 694 -36.43 15.72 -12.03
C THR A 694 -35.94 14.45 -11.35
N LEU A 695 -36.83 13.48 -11.17
CA LEU A 695 -36.46 12.14 -10.71
C LEU A 695 -35.44 11.50 -11.68
N PRO A 696 -34.23 11.12 -11.24
CA PRO A 696 -33.21 10.50 -12.10
C PRO A 696 -33.67 9.11 -12.55
N PRO A 697 -33.75 8.83 -13.87
CA PRO A 697 -34.02 7.48 -14.37
C PRO A 697 -32.96 6.45 -13.94
N GLU A 698 -31.73 6.89 -13.66
CA GLU A 698 -30.58 6.08 -13.26
C GLU A 698 -30.81 5.33 -11.95
N LEU A 699 -31.63 5.85 -11.03
CA LEU A 699 -32.04 5.10 -9.82
C LEU A 699 -32.73 3.77 -10.13
N SER A 700 -33.20 3.56 -11.37
CA SER A 700 -33.74 2.27 -11.81
C SER A 700 -32.71 1.13 -11.89
N SER A 701 -31.41 1.46 -11.80
CA SER A 701 -30.28 0.53 -11.73
C SER A 701 -30.11 -0.13 -10.37
N LEU A 702 -30.73 0.44 -9.31
CA LEU A 702 -30.71 -0.08 -7.94
C LEU A 702 -31.53 -1.36 -7.81
N GLY A 703 -30.97 -2.47 -8.31
CA GLY A 703 -31.68 -3.73 -8.48
C GLY A 703 -32.15 -4.38 -7.17
N ASN A 704 -31.49 -4.08 -6.05
CA ASN A 704 -31.80 -4.61 -4.72
C ASN A 704 -32.73 -3.72 -3.89
N LEU A 705 -33.03 -2.50 -4.34
CA LEU A 705 -33.77 -1.49 -3.58
C LEU A 705 -35.14 -2.00 -3.15
N GLN A 706 -35.45 -1.80 -1.87
CA GLN A 706 -36.70 -2.18 -1.21
C GLN A 706 -37.50 -0.94 -0.83
N GLU A 707 -36.83 0.14 -0.42
CA GLU A 707 -37.46 1.35 0.09
C GLU A 707 -36.92 2.56 -0.68
N LEU A 708 -37.83 3.37 -1.23
CA LEU A 708 -37.49 4.62 -1.91
C LEU A 708 -38.44 5.72 -1.45
N HIS A 709 -37.91 6.63 -0.64
CA HIS A 709 -38.65 7.74 -0.03
C HIS A 709 -38.05 9.04 -0.55
N LEU A 710 -38.82 9.75 -1.40
CA LEU A 710 -38.46 11.06 -1.95
C LEU A 710 -39.58 12.07 -1.72
N ASP A 711 -40.47 11.79 -0.77
CA ASP A 711 -41.62 12.62 -0.52
C ASP A 711 -41.26 13.94 0.18
N ASN A 712 -42.20 14.88 0.18
CA ASN A 712 -42.06 16.19 0.83
C ASN A 712 -40.81 16.97 0.35
N ASN A 713 -40.61 17.02 -0.97
CA ASN A 713 -39.55 17.76 -1.67
C ASN A 713 -40.14 18.70 -2.76
N HIS A 714 -39.30 19.36 -3.55
CA HIS A 714 -39.70 20.21 -4.68
C HIS A 714 -39.50 19.54 -6.06
N MET A 715 -39.59 18.20 -6.14
CA MET A 715 -39.33 17.46 -7.39
C MET A 715 -40.35 17.79 -8.47
N THR A 716 -39.87 17.94 -9.71
CA THR A 716 -40.66 18.31 -10.90
C THR A 716 -40.49 17.26 -12.02
N GLY A 717 -41.06 17.53 -13.19
CA GLY A 717 -40.98 16.61 -14.33
C GLY A 717 -42.03 15.50 -14.25
N THR A 718 -41.72 14.33 -14.78
CA THR A 718 -42.63 13.17 -14.85
C THR A 718 -42.04 11.97 -14.14
N LEU A 719 -42.89 11.04 -13.69
CA LEU A 719 -42.46 9.73 -13.19
C LEU A 719 -41.64 8.97 -14.26
N PRO A 720 -40.38 8.57 -13.99
CA PRO A 720 -39.56 7.79 -14.92
C PRO A 720 -40.21 6.44 -15.20
N SER A 721 -40.30 6.06 -16.48
CA SER A 721 -40.86 4.75 -16.84
C SER A 721 -39.95 3.59 -16.43
N GLU A 722 -38.67 3.91 -16.27
CA GLU A 722 -37.54 3.10 -15.90
C GLU A 722 -37.75 2.45 -14.53
N TYR A 723 -38.29 3.17 -13.54
CA TYR A 723 -38.56 2.65 -12.19
C TYR A 723 -39.46 1.40 -12.17
N GLY A 724 -40.17 1.10 -13.26
CA GLY A 724 -40.81 -0.20 -13.43
C GLY A 724 -39.87 -1.41 -13.34
N SER A 725 -38.54 -1.23 -13.46
CA SER A 725 -37.55 -2.31 -13.29
C SER A 725 -37.17 -2.61 -11.84
N LEU A 726 -37.55 -1.77 -10.87
CA LEU A 726 -37.25 -1.94 -9.45
C LEU A 726 -38.09 -3.07 -8.85
N ASN A 727 -37.74 -4.30 -9.19
CA ASN A 727 -38.59 -5.46 -8.91
C ASN A 727 -38.58 -5.89 -7.44
N ASN A 728 -37.59 -5.46 -6.67
CA ASN A 728 -37.49 -5.71 -5.24
C ASN A 728 -38.17 -4.64 -4.37
N LEU A 729 -38.59 -3.53 -4.98
CA LEU A 729 -39.19 -2.40 -4.28
C LEU A 729 -40.48 -2.83 -3.56
N LEU A 730 -40.57 -2.47 -2.29
CA LEU A 730 -41.68 -2.67 -1.38
C LEU A 730 -42.43 -1.36 -1.16
N GLU A 731 -41.70 -0.26 -1.01
CA GLU A 731 -42.25 1.04 -0.66
C GLU A 731 -41.74 2.12 -1.62
N LEU A 732 -42.67 2.91 -2.16
CA LEU A 732 -42.37 4.05 -3.00
C LEU A 732 -43.20 5.25 -2.54
N TYR A 733 -42.54 6.19 -1.87
CA TYR A 733 -43.13 7.45 -1.42
C TYR A 733 -42.60 8.61 -2.26
N LEU A 734 -43.50 9.24 -3.02
CA LEU A 734 -43.22 10.42 -3.84
C LEU A 734 -44.21 11.55 -3.53
N ASN A 735 -45.00 11.43 -2.45
CA ASN A 735 -46.00 12.43 -2.09
C ASN A 735 -45.40 13.80 -1.81
N GLY A 736 -46.23 14.84 -1.83
CA GLY A 736 -45.78 16.18 -1.41
C GLY A 736 -44.79 16.85 -2.36
N ASN A 737 -44.75 16.44 -3.63
CA ASN A 737 -43.88 17.00 -4.65
C ASN A 737 -44.66 17.79 -5.73
N SER A 738 -43.95 18.27 -6.76
CA SER A 738 -44.52 18.97 -7.92
C SER A 738 -44.51 18.13 -9.21
N LEU A 739 -44.56 16.80 -9.10
CA LEU A 739 -44.52 15.90 -10.26
C LEU A 739 -45.75 16.05 -11.15
N THR A 740 -45.54 15.96 -12.46
CA THR A 740 -46.55 16.15 -13.52
C THR A 740 -46.65 14.91 -14.43
N GLY A 741 -47.50 14.96 -15.45
CA GLY A 741 -47.64 13.87 -16.41
C GLY A 741 -48.63 12.80 -15.93
N THR A 742 -48.40 11.53 -16.30
CA THR A 742 -49.29 10.40 -16.01
C THR A 742 -48.50 9.27 -15.35
N ILE A 743 -49.17 8.44 -14.54
CA ILE A 743 -48.55 7.24 -13.96
C ILE A 743 -48.13 6.27 -15.08
N PRO A 744 -46.85 5.86 -15.20
CA PRO A 744 -46.39 5.00 -16.27
C PRO A 744 -47.06 3.62 -16.25
N LEU A 745 -47.66 3.19 -17.37
CA LEU A 745 -48.23 1.85 -17.51
C LEU A 745 -47.21 0.73 -17.24
N LYS A 746 -45.92 1.03 -17.45
CA LYS A 746 -44.81 0.11 -17.20
C LYS A 746 -44.71 -0.29 -15.72
N TYR A 747 -45.19 0.52 -14.78
CA TYR A 747 -45.23 0.17 -13.35
C TYR A 747 -46.14 -1.02 -13.06
N PHE A 748 -47.22 -1.18 -13.85
CA PHE A 748 -48.24 -2.22 -13.63
C PHE A 748 -48.17 -3.37 -14.64
N SER A 749 -47.08 -3.47 -15.41
CA SER A 749 -46.85 -4.61 -16.29
C SER A 749 -46.64 -5.88 -15.47
N PHE A 750 -47.10 -7.04 -15.94
CA PHE A 750 -47.01 -8.32 -15.23
C PHE A 750 -45.59 -8.70 -14.75
N ARG A 751 -44.52 -8.03 -15.22
CA ARG A 751 -43.11 -8.29 -14.87
C ARG A 751 -42.44 -7.21 -14.01
N ASN A 752 -43.16 -6.15 -13.65
CA ASN A 752 -42.60 -4.93 -13.09
C ASN A 752 -43.25 -4.60 -11.73
N LEU A 753 -42.51 -3.97 -10.81
CA LEU A 753 -42.94 -3.58 -9.45
C LEU A 753 -43.78 -4.65 -8.72
N ARG A 754 -43.37 -5.92 -8.81
CA ARG A 754 -44.19 -7.05 -8.33
C ARG A 754 -44.33 -7.12 -6.82
N ASN A 755 -43.38 -6.52 -6.09
CA ASN A 755 -43.29 -6.62 -4.65
C ASN A 755 -43.78 -5.36 -3.94
N VAL A 756 -44.16 -4.31 -4.68
CA VAL A 756 -44.59 -3.04 -4.10
C VAL A 756 -45.85 -3.26 -3.26
N GLN A 757 -45.74 -2.95 -1.98
CA GLN A 757 -46.79 -2.99 -0.98
C GLN A 757 -47.45 -1.62 -0.84
N THR A 758 -46.65 -0.55 -0.91
CA THR A 758 -47.09 0.83 -0.76
C THR A 758 -46.58 1.70 -1.90
N LEU A 759 -47.49 2.45 -2.52
CA LEU A 759 -47.20 3.45 -3.53
C LEU A 759 -47.97 4.73 -3.20
N ASP A 760 -47.28 5.73 -2.67
CA ASP A 760 -47.87 7.04 -2.38
C ASP A 760 -47.39 8.09 -3.39
N LEU A 761 -48.33 8.54 -4.22
CA LEU A 761 -48.13 9.60 -5.22
C LEU A 761 -49.01 10.82 -4.93
N SER A 762 -49.56 10.91 -3.71
CA SER A 762 -50.49 11.96 -3.33
C SER A 762 -49.82 13.34 -3.32
N ASN A 763 -50.61 14.41 -3.24
CA ASN A 763 -50.07 15.79 -3.18
C ASN A 763 -49.04 16.13 -4.28
N ASN A 764 -49.31 15.69 -5.51
CA ASN A 764 -48.57 16.03 -6.72
C ASN A 764 -49.50 16.67 -7.77
N SER A 765 -48.93 17.06 -8.92
CA SER A 765 -49.65 17.59 -10.09
C SER A 765 -49.90 16.52 -11.18
N LEU A 766 -50.01 15.25 -10.80
CA LEU A 766 -50.25 14.14 -11.73
C LEU A 766 -51.65 14.22 -12.37
N THR A 767 -51.73 13.76 -13.62
CA THR A 767 -52.93 13.74 -14.44
C THR A 767 -53.20 12.34 -14.99
N GLY A 768 -54.33 12.13 -15.66
CA GLY A 768 -54.68 10.86 -16.30
C GLY A 768 -55.49 9.91 -15.42
N THR A 769 -55.44 8.62 -15.75
CA THR A 769 -56.17 7.55 -15.03
C THR A 769 -55.20 6.67 -14.25
N ILE A 770 -55.63 6.18 -13.10
CA ILE A 770 -54.94 5.12 -12.36
C ILE A 770 -55.02 3.84 -13.23
N PRO A 771 -53.87 3.26 -13.66
CA PRO A 771 -53.83 2.10 -14.57
C PRO A 771 -54.43 0.80 -14.04
#